data_AF-A0AAD5QYF5-F1
#
_entry.id   AF-A0AAD5QYF5-F1
#
_cell.length_a   1.000
_cell.length_b   1.000
_cell.length_c   1.000
_cell.angle_alpha   90.00
_cell.angle_beta   90.00
_cell.angle_gamma   90.00
#
_symmetry.space_group_name_H-M   'P 1'
#
loop_
_entity.id
_entity.type
_entity.pdbx_description
1 polymer ?
#
loop_
_entity_poly.entity_id
_entity_poly.type
_entity_poly.pdbx_seq_one_letter_code
_entity_poly.pdbx_strand_id
1 'polypeptide(L)'
;MVEAVTFHVKTSQPHIRHHKDFTTVNSRFFYSRLITTEALKQSNTSIDSLFPLIHCQFTWDPFGLQALFPGHRENVPNRHWIGLISQNLATYRWLFFSLIDDCLAIDFWWTFLSRLVGQSLSFSKECLEPALSRTSIANFVTIRLTDLSVFSLFIILLVISAPHVFENVNFVSVCAIITLCSSLIQNLFHILGWSQKVMSDLEYMWTEMIQLETALHKAVVNKHKTADLGLGVLHEKEDLRLKLAKLQAQFYSIKIELEEENQISSEFQSHHEVPYRNELRMERTLYEENSAKQDLFTERIVVMETDRGDVTARNESTTGACLEDVHSLKSVSPAATMMEKTSYDDGKRLENREQDSVEPLALSTHLNRVDLGHVVTEPVSPDVKELWDESREEKIIEEDVYWLPNCEESTRDWIVANLEGSEWIHIGEVKMNIDGETEFCDGEILRTMIEFKKVFTAIPQCDLQEARTRANPYETIGGAFFQNRAAMKLANLDRVFDFLFSGETEERLLSKNPLTSARPNFNCDREAPLFYFADVCAGPGAFSEYMLWRKAFYNAKGFGFTLRGENDFKFGRFTASCAHYLEPYYGKHGDGDVINPDNINSLEEFIMKGTNDVGVDFMMADGGFSVIGNEIIQEILAKRLYLCQLLVSLCIVRENGVFFCTLYDIFTPFSAALIFLMYVAYDQVALHKPLSSRPANSERYIVCKGLRKKYSDAVRDYLKRVNLKMDELTKAKSSHEVVSIVPIEIIRRHEEFSTYLKRHNERIAIRQSTYLQKYLCYYKNKSLIDKDQGTLRDGCLKYWLVPNKPQRRGAEHYRIDPEQYFRSFSGKMYSLENVNARLPMFTMELLTRRLLKELKYAEFSLNILSNKTTTQPELLISTEVGVFIWKERWEKIGNNLMRIPDKTVLLVERATAYKLVENCLETMETNGLIRILDAAVINGDDVSRLSYSKRMEAARKFCRALQLVIPKVRIGWRAQERYVAPPQLVTAEIFTFDYLSQLRRRFSYVRHLGEEVVIIEENGYLMICKALRVARLLKESYKMGWSCDQSRNYAISRSQSDVGSLFEELWEEHGCCSSFWETSMPLKQSRDLPPMQFIWSWENSMLDDYGPRVILESDSHKSGATINSIVI
;
A
#
# COMPACT_ATOMS: atom_id res chain seq x y z
N MET A 1 22.00 48.83 -29.27
CA MET A 1 22.83 49.84 -28.56
C MET A 1 22.61 49.59 -27.07
N VAL A 2 23.56 48.93 -26.39
CA VAL A 2 24.65 49.52 -25.58
C VAL A 2 24.14 49.98 -24.19
N GLU A 3 24.73 49.65 -23.03
CA GLU A 3 25.58 48.53 -22.55
C GLU A 3 25.81 48.67 -21.01
N ALA A 4 26.59 47.76 -20.41
CA ALA A 4 27.23 47.81 -19.08
C ALA A 4 26.31 47.67 -17.83
N VAL A 5 26.52 46.79 -16.84
CA VAL A 5 27.69 46.05 -16.27
C VAL A 5 28.63 46.90 -15.40
N THR A 6 28.83 46.46 -14.15
CA THR A 6 30.12 46.66 -13.45
C THR A 6 30.37 45.55 -12.43
N PHE A 7 31.59 45.00 -12.45
CA PHE A 7 32.14 44.01 -11.53
C PHE A 7 33.36 44.64 -10.83
N HIS A 8 33.69 44.20 -9.62
CA HIS A 8 35.00 44.49 -9.01
C HIS A 8 35.57 43.26 -8.27
N VAL A 9 36.85 42.96 -8.52
CA VAL A 9 37.62 41.80 -8.01
C VAL A 9 39.10 42.20 -7.89
N LYS A 10 39.87 41.47 -7.06
CA LYS A 10 41.35 41.50 -6.80
C LYS A 10 41.77 42.39 -5.61
N THR A 11 42.76 42.07 -4.77
CA THR A 11 43.78 40.96 -4.68
C THR A 11 44.19 40.78 -3.17
N SER A 12 45.10 39.92 -2.67
CA SER A 12 46.07 38.91 -3.17
C SER A 12 46.54 37.98 -2.02
N GLN A 13 47.20 36.85 -2.34
CA GLN A 13 48.04 36.06 -1.41
C GLN A 13 49.46 36.66 -1.24
N PRO A 14 50.35 36.10 -0.37
CA PRO A 14 51.30 35.09 -0.86
C PRO A 14 51.73 33.93 0.10
N HIS A 15 51.74 32.72 -0.46
CA HIS A 15 52.67 31.58 -0.35
C HIS A 15 53.81 31.38 0.71
N ILE A 16 53.87 30.11 1.23
CA ILE A 16 55.03 29.16 1.30
C ILE A 16 56.13 29.31 2.39
N ARG A 17 56.34 28.31 3.30
CA ARG A 17 57.38 27.20 3.23
C ARG A 17 57.58 26.34 4.52
N HIS A 18 57.42 25.00 4.37
CA HIS A 18 58.14 23.81 4.94
C HIS A 18 58.73 23.64 6.38
N HIS A 19 58.74 22.34 6.77
CA HIS A 19 59.62 21.59 7.73
C HIS A 19 59.33 21.68 9.24
N LYS A 20 59.65 20.66 10.08
CA LYS A 20 59.63 19.17 9.97
C LYS A 20 59.80 18.58 11.39
N ASP A 21 59.28 17.37 11.62
CA ASP A 21 59.56 16.35 12.66
C ASP A 21 60.51 16.67 13.85
N PHE A 22 60.10 16.33 15.09
CA PHE A 22 60.83 15.36 15.95
C PHE A 22 60.02 14.94 17.21
N THR A 23 60.39 13.81 17.81
CA THR A 23 59.60 13.00 18.75
C THR A 23 60.14 12.92 20.20
N THR A 24 59.22 12.59 21.13
CA THR A 24 59.41 11.78 22.37
C THR A 24 60.30 12.27 23.54
N VAL A 25 59.76 12.19 24.78
CA VAL A 25 60.19 11.31 25.92
C VAL A 25 59.76 11.87 27.31
N ASN A 26 59.00 11.07 28.08
CA ASN A 26 58.88 10.95 29.58
C ASN A 26 58.77 12.18 30.54
N SER A 27 58.22 12.10 31.76
CA SER A 27 57.24 11.19 32.42
C SER A 27 56.93 11.64 33.87
N ARG A 28 55.74 11.28 34.40
CA ARG A 28 55.38 11.06 35.84
C ARG A 28 55.41 12.23 36.84
N PHE A 29 54.33 12.36 37.62
CA PHE A 29 54.27 11.91 39.04
C PHE A 29 52.81 11.84 39.61
N PHE A 30 52.40 10.65 40.07
CA PHE A 30 51.49 10.28 41.19
C PHE A 30 50.11 10.99 41.41
N TYR A 31 49.07 10.35 41.96
CA TYR A 31 49.02 9.23 42.93
C TYR A 31 47.93 8.16 42.63
N SER A 32 48.11 6.96 43.19
CA SER A 32 47.14 5.84 43.14
C SER A 32 47.29 4.93 44.37
N ARG A 33 46.25 4.22 44.85
CA ARG A 33 46.36 2.84 45.38
C ARG A 33 45.03 2.11 45.68
N LEU A 34 45.07 0.78 45.53
CA LEU A 34 44.08 -0.24 45.95
C LEU A 34 44.45 -0.85 47.32
N ILE A 35 43.53 -1.66 47.90
CA ILE A 35 43.71 -2.86 48.80
C ILE A 35 42.29 -3.31 49.26
N THR A 36 41.68 -4.46 48.88
CA THR A 36 41.86 -5.92 49.16
C THR A 36 41.24 -6.50 50.47
N THR A 37 40.18 -7.32 50.30
CA THR A 37 39.76 -8.61 50.97
C THR A 37 39.75 -8.88 52.51
N GLU A 38 38.68 -9.61 52.94
CA GLU A 38 38.53 -10.52 54.13
C GLU A 38 38.44 -9.93 55.57
N ALA A 39 37.75 -10.50 56.59
CA ALA A 39 36.69 -11.54 56.70
C ALA A 39 36.02 -11.62 58.12
N LEU A 40 34.92 -12.40 58.25
CA LEU A 40 34.42 -13.18 59.44
C LEU A 40 33.73 -12.51 60.67
N LYS A 41 32.41 -12.78 60.88
CA LYS A 41 31.91 -13.92 61.71
C LYS A 41 30.36 -14.06 61.79
N GLN A 42 29.88 -15.30 61.56
CA GLN A 42 28.67 -16.00 62.11
C GLN A 42 27.27 -15.36 61.85
N SER A 43 26.22 -16.06 61.39
CA SER A 43 25.96 -17.49 61.04
C SER A 43 24.66 -17.57 60.16
N ASN A 44 24.23 -18.66 59.51
CA ASN A 44 24.71 -20.06 59.44
C ASN A 44 24.37 -20.80 58.11
N THR A 45 24.69 -22.09 58.08
CA THR A 45 24.45 -23.24 57.16
C THR A 45 22.99 -23.55 56.73
N SER A 46 22.65 -24.27 55.64
CA SER A 46 23.37 -25.12 54.62
C SER A 46 22.48 -25.21 53.33
N ILE A 47 22.93 -25.25 52.06
CA ILE A 47 23.81 -26.21 51.29
C ILE A 47 23.13 -27.60 51.13
N ASP A 48 22.76 -28.08 49.93
CA ASP A 48 23.54 -28.79 48.86
C ASP A 48 22.74 -28.84 47.51
N SER A 49 23.22 -29.16 46.28
CA SER A 49 24.56 -29.16 45.62
C SER A 49 24.47 -29.41 44.06
N LEU A 50 25.40 -28.82 43.29
CA LEU A 50 26.08 -29.24 42.01
C LEU A 50 25.29 -29.99 40.87
N PHE A 51 25.09 -29.42 39.64
CA PHE A 51 25.93 -29.46 38.37
C PHE A 51 26.01 -30.83 37.62
N PRO A 52 26.36 -30.95 36.29
CA PRO A 52 26.32 -30.05 35.11
C PRO A 52 25.75 -30.70 33.78
N LEU A 53 25.90 -30.01 32.61
CA LEU A 53 26.05 -30.51 31.20
C LEU A 53 24.90 -30.47 30.14
N ILE A 54 25.22 -29.83 29.00
CA ILE A 54 25.05 -30.22 27.57
C ILE A 54 23.72 -30.00 26.77
N HIS A 55 23.89 -29.19 25.71
CA HIS A 55 23.32 -29.15 24.33
C HIS A 55 21.83 -29.34 23.96
N CYS A 56 21.44 -28.51 22.97
CA CYS A 56 20.58 -28.73 21.78
C CYS A 56 19.21 -29.45 21.92
N GLN A 57 18.07 -28.83 21.58
CA GLN A 57 17.57 -28.42 20.23
C GLN A 57 16.91 -29.60 19.46
N PHE A 58 15.75 -29.33 18.82
CA PHE A 58 14.88 -30.26 18.07
C PHE A 58 14.10 -31.28 18.95
N THR A 59 12.93 -31.82 18.58
CA THR A 59 11.98 -31.59 17.46
C THR A 59 10.55 -31.97 17.92
N TRP A 60 9.53 -31.62 17.13
CA TRP A 60 8.20 -32.26 17.21
C TRP A 60 8.13 -33.55 16.35
N ASP A 61 7.02 -34.30 16.54
CA ASP A 61 6.32 -35.13 15.54
C ASP A 61 6.67 -36.67 15.42
N PRO A 62 5.80 -37.55 14.83
CA PRO A 62 4.73 -38.22 15.59
C PRO A 62 4.42 -39.72 15.24
N PHE A 63 3.37 -40.29 15.87
CA PHE A 63 2.57 -41.52 15.54
C PHE A 63 3.12 -42.96 15.74
N GLY A 64 2.27 -43.86 16.26
CA GLY A 64 2.47 -45.34 16.35
C GLY A 64 1.41 -46.06 17.22
N LEU A 65 0.87 -47.21 16.78
CA LEU A 65 -0.38 -47.85 17.28
C LEU A 65 -0.23 -49.14 18.13
N GLN A 66 -1.23 -49.36 19.03
CA GLN A 66 -1.87 -50.65 19.48
C GLN A 66 -1.09 -51.81 20.17
N ALA A 67 -1.57 -52.27 21.36
CA ALA A 67 -2.33 -53.55 21.57
C ALA A 67 -2.17 -54.26 22.97
N LEU A 68 -3.27 -54.89 23.44
CA LEU A 68 -3.43 -56.06 24.37
C LEU A 68 -3.47 -55.93 25.94
N PHE A 69 -4.47 -56.65 26.53
CA PHE A 69 -4.79 -56.99 27.95
C PHE A 69 -4.41 -58.48 28.27
N PRO A 70 -4.64 -59.14 29.47
CA PRO A 70 -5.27 -58.79 30.79
C PRO A 70 -4.35 -59.13 32.03
N GLY A 71 -4.73 -59.29 33.33
CA GLY A 71 -5.92 -58.98 34.18
C GLY A 71 -6.12 -59.92 35.42
N HIS A 72 -6.73 -59.42 36.53
CA HIS A 72 -7.19 -60.11 37.80
C HIS A 72 -6.12 -60.65 38.81
N ARG A 73 -6.30 -60.71 40.17
CA ARG A 73 -7.32 -60.25 41.17
C ARG A 73 -6.79 -60.36 42.65
N GLU A 74 -7.26 -59.48 43.56
CA GLU A 74 -7.50 -59.68 45.04
C GLU A 74 -6.31 -59.97 46.02
N ASN A 75 -6.22 -59.54 47.31
CA ASN A 75 -7.07 -58.76 48.26
C ASN A 75 -6.25 -58.07 49.42
N VAL A 76 -6.50 -56.76 49.70
CA VAL A 76 -6.74 -56.06 51.03
C VAL A 76 -5.74 -56.22 52.23
N PRO A 77 -5.46 -55.22 53.14
CA PRO A 77 -6.01 -53.85 53.33
C PRO A 77 -5.01 -52.65 53.46
N ASN A 78 -5.62 -51.45 53.47
CA ASN A 78 -5.23 -50.19 54.16
C ASN A 78 -4.21 -49.19 53.57
N ARG A 79 -4.66 -47.92 53.58
CA ARG A 79 -3.97 -46.62 53.38
C ARG A 79 -3.55 -46.20 51.96
N HIS A 80 -4.45 -45.42 51.34
CA HIS A 80 -4.16 -44.17 50.61
C HIS A 80 -3.23 -44.23 49.39
N TRP A 81 -3.75 -44.80 48.30
CA TRP A 81 -3.25 -44.85 46.91
C TRP A 81 -4.50 -45.33 46.09
N ILE A 82 -4.83 -44.95 44.84
CA ILE A 82 -4.17 -44.26 43.71
C ILE A 82 -5.25 -43.47 42.92
N GLY A 83 -4.86 -42.69 41.89
CA GLY A 83 -5.67 -42.51 40.67
C GLY A 83 -5.97 -43.86 39.95
N LEU A 84 -6.42 -43.92 38.69
CA LEU A 84 -6.04 -43.11 37.53
C LEU A 84 -7.00 -43.47 36.36
N ILE A 85 -6.87 -42.75 35.22
CA ILE A 85 -7.37 -43.04 33.85
C ILE A 85 -8.50 -42.13 33.31
N SER A 86 -8.21 -41.65 32.10
CA SER A 86 -9.05 -41.07 31.03
C SER A 86 -9.86 -39.78 31.28
N GLN A 87 -9.58 -38.81 30.39
CA GLN A 87 -10.56 -38.14 29.51
C GLN A 87 -12.04 -38.58 29.69
N ASN A 88 -13.03 -37.69 29.70
CA ASN A 88 -13.02 -36.25 29.38
C ASN A 88 -14.24 -35.58 30.07
N LEU A 89 -14.31 -34.24 30.05
CA LEU A 89 -15.51 -33.46 30.41
C LEU A 89 -16.03 -33.62 31.86
N ALA A 90 -15.35 -32.99 32.83
CA ALA A 90 -16.02 -32.22 33.89
C ALA A 90 -15.02 -31.51 34.80
N THR A 91 -14.98 -30.18 34.75
CA THR A 91 -14.48 -29.38 35.89
C THR A 91 -15.44 -28.24 36.20
N TYR A 92 -16.71 -28.62 36.38
CA TYR A 92 -17.62 -27.89 37.26
C TYR A 92 -17.08 -27.99 38.70
N ARG A 93 -16.40 -26.93 39.18
CA ARG A 93 -16.41 -26.40 40.56
C ARG A 93 -15.16 -25.57 40.87
N TRP A 94 -15.22 -24.27 40.55
CA TRP A 94 -14.62 -23.23 41.40
C TRP A 94 -15.38 -21.91 41.23
N LEU A 95 -16.67 -21.93 41.60
CA LEU A 95 -17.52 -20.75 41.78
C LEU A 95 -18.46 -21.01 42.98
N PHE A 96 -17.82 -21.10 44.14
CA PHE A 96 -18.44 -20.96 45.46
C PHE A 96 -17.52 -20.03 46.25
N PHE A 97 -18.08 -19.05 46.98
CA PHE A 97 -17.42 -17.79 47.39
C PHE A 97 -17.12 -16.87 46.19
N SER A 98 -17.84 -15.76 45.93
CA SER A 98 -18.38 -14.80 46.89
C SER A 98 -19.74 -14.26 46.44
N LEU A 99 -20.78 -14.64 47.19
CA LEU A 99 -22.12 -14.05 47.13
C LEU A 99 -22.42 -13.65 48.58
N ILE A 100 -22.22 -12.36 48.90
CA ILE A 100 -22.72 -11.58 50.05
C ILE A 100 -22.21 -10.15 49.79
N ASP A 101 -23.09 -9.19 50.04
CA ASP A 101 -23.00 -7.74 49.78
C ASP A 101 -23.44 -7.30 48.37
N ASP A 102 -24.77 -7.26 48.18
CA ASP A 102 -25.49 -6.03 47.79
C ASP A 102 -27.03 -6.25 47.78
N CYS A 103 -27.56 -6.64 48.95
CA CYS A 103 -28.96 -6.35 49.28
C CYS A 103 -29.00 -4.95 49.91
N LEU A 104 -29.54 -3.94 49.21
CA LEU A 104 -30.25 -2.75 49.74
C LEU A 104 -30.45 -1.67 48.66
N ALA A 105 -31.54 -1.73 47.87
CA ALA A 105 -32.17 -0.58 47.20
C ALA A 105 -33.47 -0.90 46.40
N ILE A 106 -34.15 -2.03 46.63
CA ILE A 106 -35.45 -2.32 46.00
C ILE A 106 -36.57 -2.01 47.00
N ASP A 107 -36.78 -0.72 47.27
CA ASP A 107 -37.89 -0.24 48.11
C ASP A 107 -38.46 1.14 47.70
N PHE A 108 -38.00 1.69 46.56
CA PHE A 108 -38.35 3.06 46.13
C PHE A 108 -39.33 3.13 44.94
N TRP A 109 -39.64 2.02 44.28
CA TRP A 109 -40.46 2.00 43.06
C TRP A 109 -41.85 1.35 43.20
N TRP A 110 -42.12 0.59 44.27
CA TRP A 110 -43.44 -0.04 44.49
C TRP A 110 -44.52 0.95 45.00
N THR A 111 -44.09 2.11 45.48
CA THR A 111 -44.95 3.17 46.07
C THR A 111 -45.33 4.29 45.10
N PHE A 112 -44.80 4.33 43.87
CA PHE A 112 -45.04 5.43 42.92
C PHE A 112 -46.22 5.16 41.96
N LEU A 113 -46.39 3.94 41.46
CA LEU A 113 -47.43 3.61 40.45
C LEU A 113 -48.77 3.14 41.05
N SER A 114 -48.86 2.96 42.36
CA SER A 114 -50.11 2.62 43.08
C SER A 114 -50.98 3.85 43.41
N ARG A 115 -50.67 5.04 42.86
CA ARG A 115 -51.31 6.31 43.25
C ARG A 115 -51.84 7.20 42.11
N LEU A 116 -51.82 6.73 40.86
CA LEU A 116 -52.38 7.44 39.71
C LEU A 116 -53.41 6.56 38.97
N VAL A 117 -54.56 7.17 38.67
CA VAL A 117 -55.73 6.59 37.99
C VAL A 117 -56.58 5.62 38.84
N GLY A 118 -57.19 6.20 39.88
CA GLY A 118 -58.52 5.77 40.32
C GLY A 118 -59.62 6.27 39.38
N GLN A 119 -60.75 5.56 39.37
CA GLN A 119 -61.97 5.73 38.57
C GLN A 119 -62.51 7.17 38.40
N SER A 120 -63.09 7.52 37.23
CA SER A 120 -64.56 7.68 37.03
C SER A 120 -64.99 8.49 35.77
N LEU A 121 -66.19 8.18 35.23
CA LEU A 121 -67.07 9.00 34.34
C LEU A 121 -66.59 9.28 32.88
N SER A 122 -67.43 9.45 31.83
CA SER A 122 -68.88 9.21 31.61
C SER A 122 -69.21 9.21 30.08
N PHE A 123 -70.45 8.88 29.68
CA PHE A 123 -70.90 8.57 28.29
C PHE A 123 -71.65 9.72 27.56
N SER A 124 -71.80 9.58 26.22
CA SER A 124 -72.79 10.26 25.31
C SER A 124 -72.50 11.72 24.85
N LYS A 125 -72.97 12.28 23.70
CA LYS A 125 -73.71 11.77 22.51
C LYS A 125 -73.70 12.78 21.32
N GLU A 126 -73.65 12.28 20.07
CA GLU A 126 -74.35 12.73 18.82
C GLU A 126 -74.17 14.11 18.09
N CYS A 127 -74.42 14.03 16.75
CA CYS A 127 -74.85 15.05 15.73
C CYS A 127 -73.83 15.95 14.97
N LEU A 128 -74.00 16.28 13.66
CA LEU A 128 -74.63 15.59 12.48
C LEU A 128 -74.33 16.37 11.15
N GLU A 129 -73.86 15.70 10.07
CA GLU A 129 -74.07 15.92 8.59
C GLU A 129 -74.05 17.35 7.91
N PRO A 130 -74.14 17.54 6.54
CA PRO A 130 -74.27 16.61 5.38
C PRO A 130 -73.37 16.86 4.11
N ALA A 131 -73.63 16.07 3.05
CA ALA A 131 -73.59 16.41 1.59
C ALA A 131 -72.39 16.03 0.67
N LEU A 132 -72.42 14.78 0.18
CA LEU A 132 -72.39 14.38 -1.25
C LEU A 132 -71.60 15.20 -2.30
N SER A 133 -70.58 14.61 -2.95
CA SER A 133 -70.78 13.93 -4.26
C SER A 133 -69.55 13.23 -4.86
N ARG A 134 -69.80 12.04 -5.45
CA ARG A 134 -69.19 11.37 -6.62
C ARG A 134 -67.65 11.18 -6.80
N THR A 135 -67.37 9.93 -7.20
CA THR A 135 -66.38 9.40 -8.18
C THR A 135 -64.94 8.99 -7.77
N SER A 136 -64.71 7.69 -7.98
CA SER A 136 -63.47 6.99 -8.39
C SER A 136 -62.50 6.41 -7.34
N ILE A 137 -62.13 5.14 -7.60
CA ILE A 137 -61.06 4.30 -7.00
C ILE A 137 -61.32 3.89 -5.54
N ALA A 138 -61.81 2.70 -5.16
CA ALA A 138 -61.57 1.29 -5.55
C ALA A 138 -60.39 0.60 -4.80
N ASN A 139 -60.68 -0.62 -4.31
CA ASN A 139 -59.80 -1.63 -3.68
C ASN A 139 -59.37 -1.40 -2.20
N PHE A 140 -59.90 -2.21 -1.28
CA PHE A 140 -59.25 -3.43 -0.75
C PHE A 140 -60.28 -4.17 0.15
N VAL A 141 -60.94 -5.20 -0.37
CA VAL A 141 -60.58 -6.63 -0.25
C VAL A 141 -60.92 -7.22 1.13
N THR A 142 -61.98 -8.02 1.10
CA THR A 142 -62.45 -8.90 2.17
C THR A 142 -61.45 -10.01 2.49
N ILE A 143 -61.26 -10.28 3.78
CA ILE A 143 -60.41 -11.37 4.29
C ILE A 143 -60.92 -12.73 3.83
N ARG A 144 -60.00 -13.62 3.39
CA ARG A 144 -60.20 -15.09 3.40
C ARG A 144 -59.13 -15.75 4.27
N LEU A 145 -59.52 -16.85 4.91
CA LEU A 145 -58.74 -17.64 5.87
C LEU A 145 -57.72 -18.56 5.19
N THR A 146 -57.02 -19.35 6.04
CA THR A 146 -55.98 -20.40 5.80
C THR A 146 -54.58 -19.81 5.55
N ASP A 147 -53.55 -19.99 6.38
CA ASP A 147 -53.32 -21.03 7.42
C ASP A 147 -52.62 -20.49 8.70
N LEU A 148 -53.36 -20.31 9.80
CA LEU A 148 -52.77 -20.01 11.13
C LEU A 148 -53.54 -20.59 12.33
N SER A 149 -54.53 -21.45 12.08
CA SER A 149 -55.50 -21.93 13.09
C SER A 149 -55.13 -23.26 13.75
N VAL A 150 -54.21 -24.06 13.19
CA VAL A 150 -53.87 -25.38 13.75
C VAL A 150 -52.84 -25.27 14.89
N PHE A 151 -51.76 -24.49 14.70
CA PHE A 151 -50.70 -24.32 15.70
C PHE A 151 -51.20 -23.55 16.93
N SER A 152 -52.01 -22.51 16.71
CA SER A 152 -52.61 -21.69 17.76
C SER A 152 -53.57 -22.49 18.65
N LEU A 153 -54.37 -23.41 18.06
CA LEU A 153 -55.21 -24.33 18.85
C LEU A 153 -54.38 -25.33 19.66
N PHE A 154 -53.25 -25.83 19.11
CA PHE A 154 -52.42 -26.82 19.79
C PHE A 154 -51.77 -26.26 21.07
N ILE A 155 -51.30 -25.01 21.02
CA ILE A 155 -50.75 -24.31 22.20
C ILE A 155 -51.85 -24.04 23.24
N ILE A 156 -53.05 -23.63 22.82
CA ILE A 156 -54.18 -23.39 23.73
C ILE A 156 -54.64 -24.71 24.41
N LEU A 157 -54.67 -25.83 23.67
CA LEU A 157 -54.98 -27.15 24.23
C LEU A 157 -53.93 -27.64 25.24
N LEU A 158 -52.64 -27.37 24.99
CA LEU A 158 -51.55 -27.68 25.94
C LEU A 158 -51.62 -26.84 27.23
N VAL A 159 -51.99 -25.57 27.13
CA VAL A 159 -52.11 -24.68 28.31
C VAL A 159 -53.37 -25.00 29.13
N ILE A 160 -54.48 -25.40 28.49
CA ILE A 160 -55.74 -25.72 29.19
C ILE A 160 -55.72 -27.12 29.82
N SER A 161 -54.92 -28.07 29.31
CA SER A 161 -54.83 -29.44 29.85
C SER A 161 -53.82 -29.62 31.01
N ALA A 162 -53.03 -28.58 31.32
CA ALA A 162 -52.04 -28.60 32.40
C ALA A 162 -52.55 -28.93 33.83
N PRO A 163 -53.81 -28.64 34.26
CA PRO A 163 -54.24 -28.89 35.63
C PRO A 163 -54.47 -30.37 36.01
N HIS A 164 -54.45 -31.32 35.06
CA HIS A 164 -54.96 -32.69 35.30
C HIS A 164 -53.93 -33.83 35.14
N VAL A 165 -52.63 -33.55 35.03
CA VAL A 165 -51.60 -34.59 34.85
C VAL A 165 -50.57 -34.67 35.99
N PHE A 166 -50.50 -33.69 36.90
CA PHE A 166 -49.52 -33.67 37.99
C PHE A 166 -50.09 -33.20 39.34
N GLU A 167 -50.86 -34.07 40.00
CA GLU A 167 -50.86 -34.07 41.47
C GLU A 167 -49.54 -34.69 41.97
N ASN A 168 -48.90 -34.05 42.96
CA ASN A 168 -47.64 -34.47 43.62
C ASN A 168 -46.31 -34.31 42.83
N VAL A 169 -46.03 -33.11 42.32
CA VAL A 169 -44.63 -32.68 42.03
C VAL A 169 -44.36 -31.30 42.63
N ASN A 170 -43.19 -31.13 43.28
CA ASN A 170 -42.78 -29.88 43.91
C ASN A 170 -42.63 -28.71 42.91
N PHE A 171 -43.04 -27.51 43.35
CA PHE A 171 -43.02 -26.23 42.60
C PHE A 171 -41.68 -25.92 41.91
N VAL A 172 -40.56 -26.34 42.49
CA VAL A 172 -39.20 -26.18 41.95
C VAL A 172 -39.01 -26.91 40.61
N SER A 173 -39.61 -28.09 40.43
CA SER A 173 -39.49 -28.87 39.20
C SER A 173 -40.28 -28.28 38.04
N VAL A 174 -41.43 -27.65 38.33
CA VAL A 174 -42.25 -26.95 37.31
C VAL A 174 -41.51 -25.72 36.79
N CYS A 175 -40.87 -24.95 37.68
CA CYS A 175 -40.04 -23.82 37.29
C CYS A 175 -38.83 -24.25 36.43
N ALA A 176 -38.16 -25.35 36.80
CA ALA A 176 -37.02 -25.87 36.04
C ALA A 176 -37.38 -26.26 34.59
N ILE A 177 -38.55 -26.87 34.37
CA ILE A 177 -39.04 -27.24 33.03
C ILE A 177 -39.38 -25.99 32.20
N ILE A 178 -40.01 -24.98 32.80
CA ILE A 178 -40.31 -23.70 32.12
C ILE A 178 -39.01 -22.98 31.71
N THR A 179 -37.98 -23.00 32.57
CA THR A 179 -36.68 -22.39 32.25
C THR A 179 -35.96 -23.15 31.12
N LEU A 180 -36.05 -24.48 31.10
CA LEU A 180 -35.48 -25.32 30.04
C LEU A 180 -36.15 -25.04 28.67
N CYS A 181 -37.48 -24.94 28.65
CA CYS A 181 -38.24 -24.56 27.46
C CYS A 181 -37.93 -23.13 26.99
N SER A 182 -37.78 -22.17 27.90
CA SER A 182 -37.38 -20.80 27.56
C SER A 182 -36.00 -20.72 26.91
N SER A 183 -35.04 -21.52 27.41
CA SER A 183 -33.69 -21.64 26.84
C SER A 183 -33.70 -22.28 25.43
N LEU A 184 -34.50 -23.32 25.24
CA LEU A 184 -34.72 -23.94 23.91
C LEU A 184 -35.37 -22.97 22.92
N ILE A 185 -36.33 -22.15 23.37
CA ILE A 185 -36.97 -21.13 22.54
C ILE A 185 -35.98 -20.01 22.17
N GLN A 186 -35.16 -19.52 23.11
CA GLN A 186 -34.13 -18.51 22.81
C GLN A 186 -33.07 -19.04 21.82
N ASN A 187 -32.66 -20.30 21.93
CA ASN A 187 -31.75 -20.93 20.96
C ASN A 187 -32.41 -21.11 19.58
N LEU A 188 -33.72 -21.43 19.50
CA LEU A 188 -34.46 -21.41 18.23
C LEU A 188 -34.54 -20.01 17.62
N PHE A 189 -34.79 -18.97 18.43
CA PHE A 189 -34.77 -17.58 17.96
C PHE A 189 -33.39 -17.12 17.48
N HIS A 190 -32.30 -17.63 18.07
CA HIS A 190 -30.94 -17.35 17.59
C HIS A 190 -30.61 -18.02 16.25
N ILE A 191 -31.16 -19.22 15.99
CA ILE A 191 -31.02 -19.94 14.72
C ILE A 191 -31.92 -19.33 13.63
N LEU A 192 -33.15 -18.91 13.98
CA LEU A 192 -34.08 -18.23 13.06
C LEU A 192 -33.70 -16.77 12.78
N GLY A 193 -33.08 -16.07 13.74
CA GLY A 193 -32.55 -14.72 13.55
C GLY A 193 -31.42 -14.64 12.51
N TRP A 194 -30.77 -15.76 12.19
CA TRP A 194 -29.80 -15.86 11.09
C TRP A 194 -30.46 -16.06 9.71
N SER A 195 -31.70 -16.55 9.63
CA SER A 195 -32.38 -16.75 8.33
C SER A 195 -33.12 -15.51 7.83
N GLN A 196 -33.47 -14.57 8.72
CA GLN A 196 -34.32 -13.43 8.35
C GLN A 196 -33.66 -12.46 7.34
N LYS A 197 -32.34 -12.31 7.38
CA LYS A 197 -31.58 -11.52 6.39
C LYS A 197 -31.43 -12.24 5.04
N VAL A 198 -31.25 -13.56 5.08
CA VAL A 198 -31.23 -14.40 3.87
C VAL A 198 -32.61 -14.44 3.21
N MET A 199 -33.69 -14.43 4.01
CA MET A 199 -35.05 -14.32 3.49
C MET A 199 -35.39 -12.94 2.96
N SER A 200 -34.94 -11.82 3.56
CA SER A 200 -35.19 -10.50 2.96
C SER A 200 -34.48 -10.33 1.60
N ASP A 201 -33.27 -10.86 1.49
CA ASP A 201 -32.51 -10.84 0.23
C ASP A 201 -33.18 -11.76 -0.82
N LEU A 202 -33.73 -12.91 -0.40
CA LEU A 202 -34.53 -13.79 -1.26
C LEU A 202 -35.90 -13.21 -1.65
N GLU A 203 -36.62 -12.52 -0.75
CA GLU A 203 -37.89 -11.85 -1.04
C GLU A 203 -37.69 -10.66 -1.98
N TYR A 204 -36.61 -9.90 -1.82
CA TYR A 204 -36.20 -8.86 -2.77
C TYR A 204 -35.98 -9.46 -4.17
N MET A 205 -35.17 -10.53 -4.26
CA MET A 205 -34.96 -11.27 -5.51
C MET A 205 -36.26 -11.84 -6.10
N TRP A 206 -37.16 -12.39 -5.27
CA TRP A 206 -38.45 -12.92 -5.71
C TRP A 206 -39.36 -11.81 -6.27
N THR A 207 -39.32 -10.62 -5.67
CA THR A 207 -40.11 -9.46 -6.11
C THR A 207 -39.60 -8.90 -7.44
N GLU A 208 -38.28 -8.83 -7.66
CA GLU A 208 -37.71 -8.54 -8.98
C GLU A 208 -38.08 -9.62 -10.00
N MET A 209 -38.04 -10.90 -9.62
CA MET A 209 -38.42 -12.02 -10.49
C MET A 209 -39.88 -11.91 -10.95
N ILE A 210 -40.81 -11.60 -10.05
CA ILE A 210 -42.22 -11.36 -10.38
C ILE A 210 -42.39 -10.12 -11.28
N GLN A 211 -41.65 -9.03 -11.03
CA GLN A 211 -41.72 -7.85 -11.91
C GLN A 211 -41.25 -8.18 -13.34
N LEU A 212 -40.14 -8.92 -13.47
CA LEU A 212 -39.63 -9.38 -14.76
C LEU A 212 -40.59 -10.37 -15.44
N GLU A 213 -41.20 -11.29 -14.68
CA GLU A 213 -42.18 -12.25 -15.19
C GLU A 213 -43.51 -11.59 -15.59
N THR A 214 -43.89 -10.50 -14.92
CA THR A 214 -45.04 -9.65 -15.28
C THR A 214 -44.75 -8.79 -16.52
N ALA A 215 -43.52 -8.28 -16.66
CA ALA A 215 -43.07 -7.59 -17.87
C ALA A 215 -43.02 -8.55 -19.07
N LEU A 216 -42.54 -9.78 -18.85
CA LEU A 216 -42.57 -10.87 -19.83
C LEU A 216 -44.00 -11.26 -20.20
N HIS A 217 -44.92 -11.38 -19.24
CA HIS A 217 -46.34 -11.62 -19.51
C HIS A 217 -46.99 -10.49 -20.32
N LYS A 218 -46.65 -9.22 -20.06
CA LYS A 218 -47.08 -8.08 -20.89
C LYS A 218 -46.53 -8.15 -22.31
N ALA A 219 -45.29 -8.60 -22.51
CA ALA A 219 -44.72 -8.85 -23.84
C ALA A 219 -45.42 -10.03 -24.56
N VAL A 220 -45.87 -11.04 -23.81
CA VAL A 220 -46.55 -12.26 -24.33
C VAL A 220 -48.00 -12.03 -24.78
N VAL A 221 -48.60 -10.85 -24.56
CA VAL A 221 -49.95 -10.52 -25.06
C VAL A 221 -49.99 -10.37 -26.60
N ASN A 222 -48.86 -10.12 -27.28
CA ASN A 222 -48.78 -10.09 -28.74
C ASN A 222 -48.67 -11.51 -29.35
N LYS A 223 -49.61 -12.38 -28.99
CA LYS A 223 -49.73 -13.76 -29.47
C LYS A 223 -50.50 -13.81 -30.79
N HIS A 224 -49.78 -14.14 -31.87
CA HIS A 224 -50.21 -15.14 -32.87
C HIS A 224 -49.09 -15.56 -33.84
N LYS A 225 -47.94 -14.86 -33.88
CA LYS A 225 -46.73 -15.31 -34.61
C LYS A 225 -45.68 -16.04 -33.76
N THR A 226 -45.83 -16.06 -32.44
CA THR A 226 -44.85 -16.58 -31.47
C THR A 226 -45.09 -18.03 -31.03
N ALA A 227 -46.20 -18.67 -31.44
CA ALA A 227 -46.48 -20.06 -31.09
C ALA A 227 -45.51 -21.02 -31.80
N ASP A 228 -45.34 -20.86 -33.12
CA ASP A 228 -44.44 -21.71 -33.92
C ASP A 228 -42.96 -21.45 -33.57
N LEU A 229 -42.61 -20.18 -33.31
CA LEU A 229 -41.26 -19.82 -32.83
C LEU A 229 -40.99 -20.42 -31.43
N GLY A 230 -41.99 -20.44 -30.56
CA GLY A 230 -41.90 -21.05 -29.23
C GLY A 230 -41.69 -22.57 -29.28
N LEU A 231 -42.30 -23.26 -30.24
CA LEU A 231 -42.07 -24.69 -30.51
C LEU A 231 -40.66 -24.95 -31.05
N GLY A 232 -40.12 -24.09 -31.91
CA GLY A 232 -38.72 -24.16 -32.35
C GLY A 232 -37.74 -23.97 -31.19
N VAL A 233 -37.94 -22.93 -30.37
CA VAL A 233 -37.11 -22.62 -29.20
C VAL A 233 -37.23 -23.68 -28.10
N LEU A 234 -38.37 -24.37 -27.97
CA LEU A 234 -38.52 -25.51 -27.06
C LEU A 234 -37.67 -26.70 -27.48
N HIS A 235 -37.68 -27.06 -28.77
CA HIS A 235 -36.77 -28.10 -29.28
C HIS A 235 -35.30 -27.70 -29.14
N GLU A 236 -34.91 -26.47 -29.47
CA GLU A 236 -33.53 -25.99 -29.24
C GLU A 236 -33.15 -26.02 -27.74
N LYS A 237 -34.08 -25.69 -26.83
CA LYS A 237 -33.86 -25.77 -25.39
C LYS A 237 -33.69 -27.20 -24.89
N GLU A 238 -34.38 -28.17 -25.49
CA GLU A 238 -34.20 -29.59 -25.17
C GLU A 238 -32.90 -30.13 -25.75
N ASP A 239 -32.52 -29.73 -26.96
CA ASP A 239 -31.25 -30.10 -27.60
C ASP A 239 -30.04 -29.49 -26.85
N LEU A 240 -30.16 -28.25 -26.39
CA LEU A 240 -29.17 -27.59 -25.52
C LEU A 240 -29.14 -28.19 -24.12
N ARG A 241 -30.27 -28.66 -23.56
CA ARG A 241 -30.27 -29.45 -22.32
C ARG A 241 -29.60 -30.80 -22.50
N LEU A 242 -29.77 -31.46 -23.65
CA LEU A 242 -29.09 -32.72 -23.96
C LEU A 242 -27.58 -32.51 -24.13
N LYS A 243 -27.16 -31.42 -24.77
CA LYS A 243 -25.75 -31.01 -24.86
C LYS A 243 -25.17 -30.63 -23.49
N LEU A 244 -25.92 -29.91 -22.65
CA LEU A 244 -25.50 -29.57 -21.29
C LEU A 244 -25.36 -30.82 -20.42
N ALA A 245 -26.30 -31.77 -20.51
CA ALA A 245 -26.20 -33.05 -19.80
C ALA A 245 -25.00 -33.89 -20.27
N LYS A 246 -24.70 -33.89 -21.58
CA LYS A 246 -23.48 -34.52 -22.12
C LYS A 246 -22.19 -33.83 -21.64
N LEU A 247 -22.15 -32.50 -21.64
CA LEU A 247 -21.01 -31.72 -21.13
C LEU A 247 -20.84 -31.87 -19.61
N GLN A 248 -21.94 -31.99 -18.84
CA GLN A 248 -21.89 -32.30 -17.42
C GLN A 248 -21.40 -33.73 -17.18
N ALA A 249 -21.84 -34.71 -17.97
CA ALA A 249 -21.34 -36.08 -17.89
C ALA A 249 -19.84 -36.16 -18.25
N GLN A 250 -19.40 -35.44 -19.29
CA GLN A 250 -17.97 -35.30 -19.63
C GLN A 250 -17.19 -34.60 -18.52
N PHE A 251 -17.72 -33.53 -17.93
CA PHE A 251 -17.10 -32.84 -16.80
C PHE A 251 -16.98 -33.75 -15.56
N TYR A 252 -18.00 -34.57 -15.27
CA TYR A 252 -17.91 -35.55 -14.19
C TYR A 252 -16.96 -36.72 -14.51
N SER A 253 -16.86 -37.18 -15.77
CA SER A 253 -15.84 -38.16 -16.20
C SER A 253 -14.45 -37.60 -15.99
N ILE A 254 -14.17 -36.41 -16.56
CA ILE A 254 -12.89 -35.71 -16.41
C ILE A 254 -12.61 -35.42 -14.93
N LYS A 255 -13.61 -35.09 -14.11
CA LYS A 255 -13.43 -34.87 -12.68
C LYS A 255 -13.07 -36.17 -11.94
N ILE A 256 -13.65 -37.30 -12.31
CA ILE A 256 -13.31 -38.62 -11.74
C ILE A 256 -11.90 -39.03 -12.20
N GLU A 257 -11.58 -38.90 -13.48
CA GLU A 257 -10.23 -39.11 -14.03
C GLU A 257 -9.20 -38.21 -13.31
N LEU A 258 -9.52 -36.94 -13.05
CA LEU A 258 -8.66 -36.02 -12.32
C LEU A 258 -8.57 -36.37 -10.82
N GLU A 259 -9.64 -36.89 -10.20
CA GLU A 259 -9.61 -37.37 -8.81
C GLU A 259 -8.79 -38.67 -8.69
N GLU A 260 -8.84 -39.56 -9.69
CA GLU A 260 -8.01 -40.76 -9.80
C GLU A 260 -6.54 -40.40 -10.10
N GLU A 261 -6.25 -39.46 -11.02
CA GLU A 261 -4.90 -38.95 -11.25
C GLU A 261 -4.33 -38.24 -10.01
N ASN A 262 -5.14 -37.49 -9.25
CA ASN A 262 -4.69 -36.87 -8.00
C ASN A 262 -4.48 -37.92 -6.90
N GLN A 263 -5.29 -38.99 -6.85
CA GLN A 263 -5.07 -40.13 -5.95
C GLN A 263 -3.73 -40.80 -6.27
N ILE A 264 -3.49 -41.16 -7.54
CA ILE A 264 -2.24 -41.75 -8.03
C ILE A 264 -1.06 -40.80 -7.80
N SER A 265 -1.22 -39.48 -8.05
CA SER A 265 -0.19 -38.48 -7.81
C SER A 265 0.13 -38.32 -6.31
N SER A 266 -0.86 -38.46 -5.43
CA SER A 266 -0.63 -38.45 -3.97
C SER A 266 0.10 -39.70 -3.49
N GLU A 267 -0.18 -40.87 -4.08
CA GLU A 267 0.58 -42.11 -3.82
C GLU A 267 2.01 -41.99 -4.38
N PHE A 268 2.19 -41.41 -5.57
CA PHE A 268 3.49 -41.14 -6.19
C PHE A 268 4.33 -40.13 -5.37
N GLN A 269 3.71 -39.06 -4.87
CA GLN A 269 4.35 -38.08 -3.98
C GLN A 269 4.75 -38.74 -2.65
N SER A 270 3.87 -39.54 -2.03
CA SER A 270 4.19 -40.22 -0.78
C SER A 270 5.36 -41.22 -0.90
N HIS A 271 5.54 -41.84 -2.06
CA HIS A 271 6.66 -42.74 -2.33
C HIS A 271 7.95 -42.03 -2.78
N HIS A 272 7.90 -40.80 -3.31
CA HIS A 272 9.07 -40.05 -3.78
C HIS A 272 9.54 -38.87 -2.90
N GLU A 273 8.80 -38.46 -1.87
CA GLU A 273 9.26 -37.39 -0.95
C GLU A 273 10.42 -37.81 -0.03
N VAL A 274 10.61 -39.11 0.25
CA VAL A 274 11.64 -39.58 1.21
C VAL A 274 13.06 -39.61 0.61
N PRO A 275 13.31 -40.04 -0.64
CA PRO A 275 14.65 -39.98 -1.24
C PRO A 275 15.09 -38.54 -1.53
N TYR A 276 14.24 -37.73 -2.18
CA TYR A 276 14.61 -36.40 -2.67
C TYR A 276 14.93 -35.41 -1.53
N ARG A 277 14.26 -35.55 -0.38
CA ARG A 277 14.53 -34.76 0.83
C ARG A 277 15.84 -35.16 1.51
N ASN A 278 16.31 -36.39 1.31
CA ASN A 278 17.61 -36.85 1.78
C ASN A 278 18.72 -36.45 0.80
N GLU A 279 18.50 -36.52 -0.52
CA GLU A 279 19.45 -36.02 -1.52
C GLU A 279 19.67 -34.51 -1.39
N LEU A 280 18.62 -33.68 -1.33
CA LEU A 280 18.77 -32.23 -1.10
C LEU A 280 19.43 -31.88 0.25
N ARG A 281 19.31 -32.75 1.26
CA ARG A 281 19.98 -32.58 2.55
C ARG A 281 21.44 -33.01 2.48
N MET A 282 21.74 -34.07 1.73
CA MET A 282 23.07 -34.61 1.49
C MET A 282 23.89 -33.70 0.55
N GLU A 283 23.28 -33.17 -0.50
CA GLU A 283 23.82 -32.09 -1.35
C GLU A 283 24.05 -30.83 -0.54
N ARG A 284 23.12 -30.41 0.33
CA ARG A 284 23.34 -29.25 1.20
C ARG A 284 24.52 -29.47 2.15
N THR A 285 24.64 -30.63 2.79
CA THR A 285 25.82 -30.94 3.61
C THR A 285 27.10 -31.06 2.77
N LEU A 286 27.04 -31.56 1.53
CA LEU A 286 28.18 -31.57 0.61
C LEU A 286 28.58 -30.15 0.17
N TYR A 287 27.62 -29.25 -0.02
CA TYR A 287 27.87 -27.84 -0.35
C TYR A 287 28.44 -27.07 0.84
N GLU A 288 27.91 -27.31 2.05
CA GLU A 288 28.40 -26.73 3.30
C GLU A 288 29.80 -27.30 3.65
N GLU A 289 30.04 -28.60 3.48
CA GLU A 289 31.37 -29.21 3.62
C GLU A 289 32.35 -28.73 2.55
N ASN A 290 31.92 -28.58 1.30
CA ASN A 290 32.80 -28.09 0.23
C ASN A 290 33.11 -26.62 0.43
N SER A 291 32.14 -25.77 0.82
CA SER A 291 32.39 -24.38 1.21
C SER A 291 33.37 -24.32 2.38
N ALA A 292 33.15 -25.06 3.46
CA ALA A 292 34.06 -25.10 4.60
C ALA A 292 35.47 -25.63 4.21
N LYS A 293 35.57 -26.60 3.30
CA LYS A 293 36.86 -27.07 2.73
C LYS A 293 37.51 -26.00 1.84
N GLN A 294 36.73 -25.18 1.14
CA GLN A 294 37.21 -24.07 0.30
C GLN A 294 37.69 -22.89 1.17
N ASP A 295 36.98 -22.58 2.25
CA ASP A 295 37.37 -21.59 3.25
C ASP A 295 38.66 -22.04 3.97
N LEU A 296 38.74 -23.32 4.39
CA LEU A 296 39.97 -23.92 4.94
C LEU A 296 41.12 -23.99 3.91
N PHE A 297 40.83 -24.15 2.62
CA PHE A 297 41.84 -24.06 1.56
C PHE A 297 42.32 -22.63 1.37
N THR A 298 41.41 -21.65 1.48
CA THR A 298 41.72 -20.23 1.32
C THR A 298 42.53 -19.71 2.52
N GLU A 299 42.16 -20.09 3.75
CA GLU A 299 42.98 -19.85 4.94
C GLU A 299 44.36 -20.53 4.81
N ARG A 300 44.43 -21.78 4.32
CA ARG A 300 45.72 -22.43 4.05
C ARG A 300 46.55 -21.75 2.97
N ILE A 301 45.93 -21.21 1.92
CA ILE A 301 46.64 -20.45 0.88
C ILE A 301 47.17 -19.15 1.47
N VAL A 302 46.37 -18.41 2.26
CA VAL A 302 46.81 -17.20 2.96
C VAL A 302 47.97 -17.50 3.92
N VAL A 303 47.89 -18.59 4.69
CA VAL A 303 49.00 -19.02 5.58
C VAL A 303 50.24 -19.44 4.78
N MET A 304 50.09 -20.16 3.67
CA MET A 304 51.20 -20.54 2.79
C MET A 304 51.81 -19.35 2.04
N GLU A 305 51.05 -18.29 1.79
CA GLU A 305 51.57 -17.05 1.19
C GLU A 305 52.28 -16.17 2.23
N THR A 306 51.85 -16.17 3.50
CA THR A 306 52.64 -15.57 4.59
C THR A 306 53.92 -16.35 4.88
N ASP A 307 53.90 -17.68 4.88
CA ASP A 307 55.10 -18.51 5.11
C ASP A 307 56.06 -18.51 3.91
N ARG A 308 55.58 -18.25 2.68
CA ARG A 308 56.44 -18.05 1.49
C ARG A 308 57.13 -16.69 1.45
N GLY A 309 56.73 -15.74 2.31
CA GLY A 309 57.40 -14.45 2.46
C GLY A 309 58.75 -14.53 3.20
N ASP A 310 58.99 -15.58 3.99
CA ASP A 310 60.08 -15.61 4.99
C ASP A 310 61.09 -16.77 4.83
N VAL A 311 60.97 -17.59 3.76
CA VAL A 311 61.85 -18.76 3.51
C VAL A 311 62.54 -18.70 2.14
N THR A 312 63.01 -17.52 1.73
CA THR A 312 64.03 -17.37 0.67
C THR A 312 65.43 -17.11 1.23
N ALA A 313 65.74 -17.71 2.39
CA ALA A 313 67.07 -17.73 2.97
C ALA A 313 67.38 -19.09 3.63
N ARG A 314 68.52 -19.69 3.21
CA ARG A 314 69.22 -20.90 3.74
C ARG A 314 68.94 -22.25 3.05
N ASN A 315 69.95 -22.67 2.29
CA ASN A 315 70.66 -23.98 2.31
C ASN A 315 69.81 -25.27 2.13
N GLU A 316 69.97 -26.01 1.02
CA GLU A 316 71.04 -27.00 0.72
C GLU A 316 70.87 -28.39 1.37
N SER A 317 71.14 -29.43 0.56
CA SER A 317 71.54 -30.82 0.88
C SER A 317 70.50 -31.98 1.00
N THR A 318 70.68 -32.94 0.07
CA THR A 318 70.69 -34.43 0.22
C THR A 318 69.45 -35.31 0.56
N THR A 319 69.11 -36.17 -0.43
CA THR A 319 68.85 -37.65 -0.40
C THR A 319 67.65 -38.30 0.32
N GLY A 320 66.92 -39.19 -0.42
CA GLY A 320 66.97 -40.65 -0.13
C GLY A 320 65.71 -41.47 0.30
N ALA A 321 64.95 -42.01 -0.68
CA ALA A 321 64.40 -43.39 -0.84
C ALA A 321 63.64 -44.23 0.26
N CYS A 322 62.83 -45.19 -0.24
CA CYS A 322 62.14 -46.36 0.37
C CYS A 322 60.77 -46.14 1.08
N LEU A 323 59.65 -46.83 0.74
CA LEU A 323 59.28 -48.29 0.75
C LEU A 323 59.03 -48.82 2.19
N GLU A 324 57.98 -49.61 2.56
CA GLU A 324 56.85 -50.27 1.85
C GLU A 324 55.72 -50.70 2.86
N ASP A 325 54.62 -51.30 2.37
CA ASP A 325 53.56 -52.08 3.09
C ASP A 325 52.63 -51.39 4.15
N VAL A 326 51.30 -51.62 4.19
CA VAL A 326 50.54 -52.89 4.25
C VAL A 326 49.08 -52.75 3.72
N HIS A 327 48.59 -53.80 3.01
CA HIS A 327 47.20 -54.08 2.58
C HIS A 327 46.18 -54.25 3.74
N SER A 328 44.85 -54.24 3.65
CA SER A 328 43.82 -53.90 2.63
C SER A 328 42.44 -54.20 3.24
N LEU A 329 41.35 -53.54 2.81
CA LEU A 329 40.01 -54.16 2.63
C LEU A 329 39.04 -53.19 1.93
N LYS A 330 38.36 -53.66 0.89
CA LYS A 330 37.28 -52.94 0.16
C LYS A 330 35.95 -53.65 0.38
N SER A 331 34.85 -52.91 0.33
CA SER A 331 33.54 -53.43 -0.09
C SER A 331 32.94 -52.51 -1.15
N VAL A 332 32.21 -53.10 -2.11
CA VAL A 332 31.61 -52.44 -3.27
C VAL A 332 30.09 -52.67 -3.21
N SER A 333 29.28 -51.68 -3.58
CA SER A 333 27.82 -51.75 -3.52
C SER A 333 27.19 -52.33 -4.81
N PRO A 334 25.99 -52.95 -4.75
CA PRO A 334 25.53 -53.88 -5.80
C PRO A 334 24.96 -53.26 -7.09
N ALA A 335 24.84 -51.93 -7.18
CA ALA A 335 24.21 -51.27 -8.33
C ALA A 335 25.09 -51.26 -9.60
N ALA A 336 26.42 -51.36 -9.45
CA ALA A 336 27.36 -51.32 -10.58
C ALA A 336 27.41 -52.60 -11.43
N THR A 337 26.68 -53.67 -11.03
CA THR A 337 26.80 -55.00 -11.66
C THR A 337 25.64 -55.35 -12.61
N MET A 338 24.69 -54.44 -12.85
CA MET A 338 23.47 -54.71 -13.65
C MET A 338 23.27 -53.80 -14.88
N MET A 339 24.27 -53.00 -15.29
CA MET A 339 24.21 -52.19 -16.52
C MET A 339 25.42 -52.38 -17.45
N GLU A 340 26.13 -53.50 -17.35
CA GLU A 340 27.25 -53.83 -18.24
C GLU A 340 27.13 -55.28 -18.77
N LYS A 341 26.05 -55.55 -19.52
CA LYS A 341 25.87 -56.75 -20.37
C LYS A 341 24.60 -56.69 -21.23
N THR A 342 24.66 -56.05 -22.39
CA THR A 342 24.13 -56.57 -23.67
C THR A 342 24.59 -55.67 -24.82
N SER A 343 24.85 -56.30 -25.97
CA SER A 343 25.60 -55.70 -27.08
C SER A 343 24.69 -55.29 -28.25
N TYR A 344 25.24 -54.42 -29.10
CA TYR A 344 24.88 -54.19 -30.50
C TYR A 344 24.29 -55.40 -31.25
N ASP A 345 23.26 -55.17 -32.10
CA ASP A 345 23.34 -55.55 -33.53
C ASP A 345 22.29 -54.88 -34.45
N ASP A 346 22.45 -55.07 -35.77
CA ASP A 346 21.85 -54.35 -36.93
C ASP A 346 20.34 -54.52 -37.27
N GLY A 347 19.73 -53.44 -37.81
CA GLY A 347 19.21 -53.42 -39.20
C GLY A 347 17.77 -53.87 -39.61
N LYS A 348 17.05 -52.95 -40.28
CA LYS A 348 15.95 -53.08 -41.30
C LYS A 348 14.45 -53.12 -40.91
N ARG A 349 13.71 -52.13 -41.46
CA ARG A 349 12.33 -52.09 -42.07
C ARG A 349 11.32 -53.21 -41.67
N LEU A 350 10.05 -52.91 -41.31
CA LEU A 350 9.00 -52.33 -42.17
C LEU A 350 7.72 -51.90 -41.40
N GLU A 351 7.13 -50.78 -41.83
CA GLU A 351 5.70 -50.41 -41.95
C GLU A 351 4.60 -50.77 -40.90
N ASN A 352 4.00 -49.70 -40.36
CA ASN A 352 2.56 -49.40 -40.22
C ASN A 352 1.59 -50.37 -39.52
N ARG A 353 1.06 -49.93 -38.37
CA ARG A 353 -0.36 -49.54 -38.24
C ARG A 353 -0.61 -48.63 -37.04
N GLU A 354 -1.63 -47.77 -37.17
CA GLU A 354 -2.01 -46.72 -36.22
C GLU A 354 -2.81 -47.28 -35.04
N GLN A 355 -2.62 -46.75 -33.82
CA GLN A 355 -3.70 -46.21 -32.97
C GLN A 355 -3.17 -45.58 -31.67
N ASP A 356 -3.68 -44.37 -31.39
CA ASP A 356 -4.03 -43.79 -30.09
C ASP A 356 -3.19 -44.10 -28.83
N SER A 357 -2.32 -43.16 -28.45
CA SER A 357 -2.36 -42.51 -27.11
C SER A 357 -1.30 -41.40 -27.01
N VAL A 358 -1.72 -40.21 -26.58
CA VAL A 358 -0.84 -39.08 -26.23
C VAL A 358 -0.87 -38.93 -24.72
N GLU A 359 0.27 -39.08 -24.05
CA GLU A 359 0.39 -38.75 -22.62
C GLU A 359 0.27 -37.23 -22.41
N PRO A 360 -0.52 -36.76 -21.43
CA PRO A 360 -0.64 -35.33 -21.14
C PRO A 360 0.60 -34.81 -20.41
N LEU A 361 1.24 -33.79 -20.99
CA LEU A 361 2.31 -33.03 -20.35
C LEU A 361 1.78 -32.25 -19.13
N ALA A 362 2.45 -32.40 -17.99
CA ALA A 362 2.09 -31.75 -16.73
C ALA A 362 2.16 -30.21 -16.81
N LEU A 363 1.05 -29.55 -16.47
CA LEU A 363 0.90 -28.09 -16.51
C LEU A 363 1.69 -27.41 -15.37
N SER A 364 2.70 -26.60 -15.72
CA SER A 364 3.45 -25.78 -14.76
C SER A 364 2.83 -24.39 -14.58
N THR A 365 2.60 -23.97 -13.33
CA THR A 365 2.00 -22.68 -13.00
C THR A 365 3.06 -21.57 -12.87
N HIS A 366 3.64 -21.17 -14.00
CA HIS A 366 4.49 -19.97 -14.08
C HIS A 366 3.83 -18.89 -14.95
N LEU A 367 3.68 -17.69 -14.37
CA LEU A 367 3.11 -16.51 -15.02
C LEU A 367 4.12 -15.84 -15.98
N ASN A 368 4.49 -16.57 -17.03
CA ASN A 368 4.98 -16.06 -18.31
C ASN A 368 4.24 -16.83 -19.39
N ARG A 369 3.46 -16.14 -20.24
CA ARG A 369 2.64 -16.79 -21.28
C ARG A 369 3.52 -17.55 -22.28
N VAL A 370 3.37 -18.86 -22.33
CA VAL A 370 3.76 -19.72 -23.45
C VAL A 370 2.67 -20.76 -23.63
N ASP A 371 2.06 -20.81 -24.81
CA ASP A 371 1.40 -22.00 -25.34
C ASP A 371 1.63 -22.05 -26.86
N LEU A 372 2.29 -23.14 -27.25
CA LEU A 372 2.52 -23.75 -28.56
C LEU A 372 2.04 -23.02 -29.85
N GLY A 373 2.96 -22.78 -30.79
CA GLY A 373 2.59 -22.34 -32.14
C GLY A 373 3.70 -21.90 -33.12
N HIS A 374 5.00 -22.12 -32.85
CA HIS A 374 6.07 -21.72 -33.78
C HIS A 374 6.52 -22.87 -34.69
N VAL A 375 6.43 -22.66 -36.00
CA VAL A 375 7.09 -23.51 -37.01
C VAL A 375 8.58 -23.20 -36.99
N VAL A 376 9.39 -24.17 -36.57
CA VAL A 376 10.85 -24.05 -36.54
C VAL A 376 11.41 -24.22 -37.95
N THR A 377 11.90 -23.15 -38.55
CA THR A 377 12.81 -23.21 -39.71
C THR A 377 14.25 -23.42 -39.23
N GLU A 378 14.91 -24.42 -39.82
CA GLU A 378 16.30 -24.88 -39.64
C GLU A 378 17.08 -24.45 -38.37
N PRO A 379 17.38 -25.37 -37.43
CA PRO A 379 18.10 -25.03 -36.21
C PRO A 379 19.55 -24.62 -36.50
N VAL A 380 19.94 -23.44 -36.01
CA VAL A 380 21.34 -23.00 -35.99
C VAL A 380 22.15 -23.97 -35.12
N SER A 381 23.13 -24.66 -35.71
CA SER A 381 23.94 -25.64 -34.99
C SER A 381 24.76 -25.00 -33.86
N PRO A 382 24.73 -25.54 -32.62
CA PRO A 382 25.55 -25.01 -31.53
C PRO A 382 27.03 -25.27 -31.80
N ASP A 383 27.84 -24.21 -31.78
CA ASP A 383 29.27 -24.27 -32.05
C ASP A 383 30.08 -23.83 -30.82
N VAL A 384 30.73 -24.79 -30.17
CA VAL A 384 31.30 -24.67 -28.81
C VAL A 384 32.57 -23.79 -28.79
N LYS A 385 33.12 -23.43 -29.96
CA LYS A 385 34.36 -22.66 -30.10
C LYS A 385 34.17 -21.14 -30.17
N GLU A 386 32.94 -20.66 -30.30
CA GLU A 386 32.67 -19.22 -30.43
C GLU A 386 32.80 -18.52 -29.06
N LEU A 387 33.76 -17.58 -28.98
CA LEU A 387 34.04 -16.78 -27.79
C LEU A 387 33.62 -15.33 -28.03
N TRP A 388 33.05 -14.69 -27.00
CA TRP A 388 32.73 -13.27 -27.05
C TRP A 388 33.99 -12.42 -26.80
N ASP A 389 34.16 -11.37 -27.61
CA ASP A 389 35.22 -10.38 -27.47
C ASP A 389 34.79 -9.29 -26.47
N GLU A 390 35.24 -9.43 -25.22
CA GLU A 390 34.90 -8.50 -24.13
C GLU A 390 35.35 -7.06 -24.40
N SER A 391 36.35 -6.83 -25.28
CA SER A 391 36.82 -5.47 -25.62
C SER A 391 35.80 -4.63 -26.41
N ARG A 392 34.75 -5.27 -26.95
CA ARG A 392 33.65 -4.60 -27.67
C ARG A 392 32.56 -4.06 -26.75
N GLU A 393 32.64 -4.32 -25.45
CA GLU A 393 31.63 -3.96 -24.47
C GLU A 393 32.21 -3.06 -23.39
N GLU A 394 31.58 -1.91 -23.19
CA GLU A 394 31.92 -1.01 -22.09
C GLU A 394 30.99 -1.26 -20.90
N LYS A 395 31.56 -1.73 -19.78
CA LYS A 395 30.84 -2.01 -18.52
C LYS A 395 31.09 -0.89 -17.51
N ILE A 396 30.17 0.07 -17.45
CA ILE A 396 30.23 1.25 -16.57
C ILE A 396 29.22 1.15 -15.41
N ILE A 397 29.36 2.00 -14.39
CA ILE A 397 28.41 2.16 -13.27
C ILE A 397 27.79 3.57 -13.31
N GLU A 398 28.62 4.57 -13.58
CA GLU A 398 28.22 5.96 -13.78
C GLU A 398 27.93 6.18 -15.27
N GLU A 399 26.95 7.04 -15.61
CA GLU A 399 26.48 7.24 -16.98
C GLU A 399 26.45 8.73 -17.33
N ASP A 400 27.02 9.10 -18.46
CA ASP A 400 27.00 10.48 -18.96
C ASP A 400 25.65 10.86 -19.59
N VAL A 401 25.08 11.98 -19.15
CA VAL A 401 23.89 12.59 -19.76
C VAL A 401 24.28 13.62 -20.81
N TYR A 402 23.80 13.42 -22.03
CA TYR A 402 23.94 14.36 -23.13
C TYR A 402 22.63 15.12 -23.30
N TRP A 403 22.58 16.39 -22.90
CA TRP A 403 21.43 17.27 -23.16
C TRP A 403 21.47 17.81 -24.60
N LEU A 404 20.30 18.08 -25.18
CA LEU A 404 20.19 18.97 -26.34
C LEU A 404 20.71 20.38 -25.97
N PRO A 405 21.32 21.12 -26.91
CA PRO A 405 21.55 22.56 -26.77
C PRO A 405 20.24 23.31 -26.45
N ASN A 406 20.29 24.54 -25.95
CA ASN A 406 19.07 25.27 -25.58
C ASN A 406 18.36 25.88 -26.81
N CYS A 407 17.05 25.67 -26.96
CA CYS A 407 16.28 26.27 -28.05
C CYS A 407 16.15 27.79 -27.87
N GLU A 408 16.64 28.57 -28.84
CA GLU A 408 16.56 30.03 -28.86
C GLU A 408 15.12 30.53 -28.75
N GLU A 409 14.89 31.61 -27.99
CA GLU A 409 13.54 32.15 -27.79
C GLU A 409 12.91 32.66 -29.09
N SER A 410 13.72 33.23 -29.99
CA SER A 410 13.38 33.58 -31.38
C SER A 410 12.76 32.40 -32.14
N THR A 411 13.36 31.22 -32.02
CA THR A 411 12.91 29.98 -32.64
C THR A 411 11.61 29.50 -32.00
N ARG A 412 11.53 29.51 -30.66
CA ARG A 412 10.30 29.11 -29.94
C ARG A 412 9.12 30.01 -30.29
N ASP A 413 9.31 31.32 -30.30
CA ASP A 413 8.29 32.31 -30.67
C ASP A 413 7.86 32.13 -32.14
N TRP A 414 8.80 31.93 -33.07
CA TRP A 414 8.46 31.66 -34.48
C TRP A 414 7.66 30.37 -34.66
N ILE A 415 8.08 29.27 -34.02
CA ILE A 415 7.37 27.99 -34.11
C ILE A 415 5.95 28.14 -33.57
N VAL A 416 5.77 28.70 -32.37
CA VAL A 416 4.45 28.89 -31.75
C VAL A 416 3.54 29.76 -32.62
N ALA A 417 4.05 30.87 -33.16
CA ALA A 417 3.29 31.71 -34.09
C ALA A 417 2.89 31.01 -35.40
N ASN A 418 3.55 29.91 -35.77
CA ASN A 418 3.26 29.09 -36.96
C ASN A 418 2.60 27.73 -36.63
N LEU A 419 2.22 27.46 -35.38
CA LEU A 419 1.43 26.27 -35.01
C LEU A 419 -0.08 26.51 -35.11
N GLU A 420 -0.53 27.76 -34.98
CA GLU A 420 -1.95 28.12 -35.09
C GLU A 420 -2.35 28.31 -36.57
N GLY A 421 -3.38 27.60 -37.00
CA GLY A 421 -3.88 27.65 -38.39
C GLY A 421 -2.98 27.02 -39.46
N SER A 422 -1.88 26.35 -39.11
CA SER A 422 -0.95 25.80 -40.10
C SER A 422 -1.36 24.43 -40.67
N GLU A 423 -1.01 24.22 -41.94
CA GLU A 423 -1.23 22.96 -42.68
C GLU A 423 -0.10 21.93 -42.45
N TRP A 424 0.55 21.95 -41.28
CA TRP A 424 1.68 21.07 -40.95
C TRP A 424 1.28 19.60 -40.73
N ILE A 425 -0.01 19.30 -40.56
CA ILE A 425 -0.54 17.95 -40.40
C ILE A 425 -0.66 17.30 -41.79
N HIS A 426 0.39 16.62 -42.23
CA HIS A 426 0.42 15.94 -43.51
C HIS A 426 -0.16 14.52 -43.42
N ILE A 427 -1.22 14.26 -44.20
CA ILE A 427 -1.87 12.95 -44.33
C ILE A 427 -1.34 12.26 -45.59
N GLY A 428 -0.91 11.00 -45.46
CA GLY A 428 -0.41 10.18 -46.56
C GLY A 428 -0.76 8.70 -46.39
N GLU A 429 -0.36 7.84 -47.32
CA GLU A 429 -0.59 6.40 -47.23
C GLU A 429 0.12 5.78 -46.01
N VAL A 430 -0.47 4.71 -45.45
CA VAL A 430 0.09 4.00 -44.29
C VAL A 430 1.42 3.32 -44.62
N LYS A 431 2.49 3.70 -43.92
CA LYS A 431 3.84 3.17 -44.14
C LYS A 431 4.22 2.18 -43.05
N MET A 432 4.29 0.89 -43.39
CA MET A 432 4.67 -0.21 -42.48
C MET A 432 6.09 -0.73 -42.70
N ASN A 433 7.03 0.12 -43.15
CA ASN A 433 8.46 -0.25 -43.26
C ASN A 433 9.37 0.87 -42.73
N ILE A 434 10.37 0.47 -41.94
CA ILE A 434 11.41 1.32 -41.34
C ILE A 434 12.71 1.39 -42.16
N ASP A 435 12.95 0.45 -43.11
CA ASP A 435 14.23 0.32 -43.86
C ASP A 435 14.71 1.62 -44.54
N GLY A 436 13.78 2.51 -44.91
CA GLY A 436 14.06 3.78 -45.59
C GLY A 436 14.20 5.00 -44.67
N GLU A 437 14.04 4.87 -43.35
CA GLU A 437 14.05 5.99 -42.40
C GLU A 437 15.47 6.45 -42.06
N THR A 438 16.17 7.01 -43.06
CA THR A 438 17.60 7.35 -43.01
C THR A 438 17.89 8.85 -42.79
N GLU A 439 16.87 9.65 -42.51
CA GLU A 439 17.02 11.09 -42.20
C GLU A 439 17.84 11.33 -40.92
N PHE A 440 17.57 10.53 -39.89
CA PHE A 440 18.15 10.68 -38.54
C PHE A 440 18.98 9.47 -38.11
N CYS A 441 19.51 8.69 -39.05
CA CYS A 441 20.46 7.61 -38.83
C CYS A 441 21.15 7.25 -40.15
N ASP A 442 22.44 6.94 -40.13
CA ASP A 442 23.08 6.37 -41.32
C ASP A 442 22.40 5.08 -41.81
N GLY A 443 22.24 4.97 -43.13
CA GLY A 443 21.51 3.87 -43.76
C GLY A 443 22.23 2.52 -43.74
N GLU A 444 23.55 2.47 -43.62
CA GLU A 444 24.27 1.21 -43.38
C GLU A 444 24.05 0.74 -41.94
N ILE A 445 24.25 1.62 -40.97
CA ILE A 445 24.03 1.33 -39.53
C ILE A 445 22.60 0.84 -39.26
N LEU A 446 21.60 1.54 -39.83
CA LEU A 446 20.18 1.15 -39.70
C LEU A 446 19.93 -0.26 -40.23
N ARG A 447 20.40 -0.56 -41.44
CA ARG A 447 20.23 -1.89 -42.06
C ARG A 447 20.94 -2.99 -41.28
N THR A 448 22.16 -2.75 -40.81
CA THR A 448 22.89 -3.72 -39.96
C THR A 448 22.12 -4.04 -38.68
N MET A 449 21.56 -3.04 -37.99
CA MET A 449 20.71 -3.25 -36.80
C MET A 449 19.44 -4.05 -37.13
N ILE A 450 18.78 -3.75 -38.26
CA ILE A 450 17.59 -4.47 -38.73
C ILE A 450 17.90 -5.95 -39.04
N GLU A 451 18.99 -6.23 -39.75
CA GLU A 451 19.39 -7.61 -40.05
C GLU A 451 19.71 -8.41 -38.77
N PHE A 452 20.40 -7.81 -37.80
CA PHE A 452 20.59 -8.47 -36.51
C PHE A 452 19.27 -8.74 -35.79
N LYS A 453 18.30 -7.82 -35.82
CA LYS A 453 16.94 -8.06 -35.26
C LYS A 453 16.22 -9.22 -35.96
N LYS A 454 16.32 -9.34 -37.29
CA LYS A 454 15.73 -10.45 -38.07
C LYS A 454 16.27 -11.82 -37.65
N VAL A 455 17.57 -11.95 -37.34
CA VAL A 455 18.14 -13.24 -36.88
C VAL A 455 17.40 -13.80 -35.65
N PHE A 456 16.96 -12.92 -34.73
CA PHE A 456 16.29 -13.35 -33.51
C PHE A 456 14.82 -13.74 -33.69
N THR A 457 14.17 -13.43 -34.82
CA THR A 457 12.78 -13.89 -35.06
C THR A 457 12.71 -15.40 -35.32
N ALA A 458 13.84 -16.04 -35.66
CA ALA A 458 13.94 -17.49 -35.84
C ALA A 458 14.32 -18.27 -34.56
N ILE A 459 14.74 -17.59 -33.49
CA ILE A 459 15.24 -18.23 -32.26
C ILE A 459 14.09 -18.39 -31.25
N PRO A 460 13.90 -19.58 -30.64
CA PRO A 460 12.89 -19.78 -29.59
C PRO A 460 13.04 -18.80 -28.43
N GLN A 461 11.92 -18.20 -28.00
CA GLN A 461 11.92 -17.14 -27.00
C GLN A 461 12.53 -17.55 -25.65
N CYS A 462 12.38 -18.82 -25.25
CA CYS A 462 12.95 -19.36 -24.02
C CYS A 462 14.48 -19.38 -24.04
N ASP A 463 15.09 -19.90 -25.11
CA ASP A 463 16.55 -19.93 -25.24
C ASP A 463 17.14 -18.52 -25.39
N LEU A 464 16.46 -17.64 -26.13
CA LEU A 464 16.85 -16.23 -26.23
C LEU A 464 16.81 -15.57 -24.85
N GLN A 465 15.76 -15.81 -24.07
CA GLN A 465 15.62 -15.28 -22.71
C GLN A 465 16.71 -15.83 -21.76
N GLU A 466 17.11 -17.09 -21.90
CA GLU A 466 18.21 -17.72 -21.16
C GLU A 466 19.57 -17.09 -21.52
N ALA A 467 19.92 -17.07 -22.82
CA ALA A 467 21.15 -16.47 -23.33
C ALA A 467 21.28 -14.99 -22.94
N ARG A 468 20.20 -14.23 -23.09
CA ARG A 468 20.09 -12.81 -22.70
C ARG A 468 20.29 -12.60 -21.18
N THR A 469 19.87 -13.55 -20.35
CA THR A 469 20.03 -13.49 -18.89
C THR A 469 21.49 -13.74 -18.48
N ARG A 470 22.18 -14.67 -19.17
CA ARG A 470 23.62 -14.91 -18.99
C ARG A 470 24.50 -13.81 -19.57
N ALA A 471 24.06 -13.16 -20.65
CA ALA A 471 24.84 -12.20 -21.43
C ALA A 471 24.72 -10.73 -21.01
N ASN A 472 23.63 -10.32 -20.35
CA ASN A 472 23.46 -8.93 -19.92
C ASN A 472 24.21 -8.68 -18.60
N PRO A 473 25.25 -7.83 -18.55
CA PRO A 473 26.01 -7.59 -17.31
C PRO A 473 25.17 -6.94 -16.19
N TYR A 474 24.04 -6.31 -16.52
CA TYR A 474 23.17 -5.61 -15.56
C TYR A 474 21.91 -6.41 -15.14
N GLU A 475 21.78 -7.68 -15.52
CA GLU A 475 20.52 -8.43 -15.33
C GLU A 475 20.19 -8.70 -13.86
N THR A 476 21.19 -9.00 -13.04
CA THR A 476 21.08 -9.37 -11.61
C THR A 476 20.56 -8.24 -10.71
N ILE A 477 20.56 -6.99 -11.20
CA ILE A 477 19.91 -5.85 -10.55
C ILE A 477 18.41 -6.16 -10.31
N GLY A 478 17.76 -6.79 -11.29
CA GLY A 478 16.36 -7.22 -11.18
C GLY A 478 15.43 -6.09 -10.74
N GLY A 479 14.63 -6.35 -9.70
CA GLY A 479 13.78 -5.35 -9.03
C GLY A 479 14.27 -4.93 -7.64
N ALA A 480 15.46 -5.34 -7.20
CA ALA A 480 15.92 -5.24 -5.82
C ALA A 480 14.84 -5.68 -4.80
N PHE A 481 14.27 -4.74 -4.02
CA PHE A 481 13.18 -4.97 -3.06
C PHE A 481 11.83 -4.36 -3.47
N PHE A 482 11.72 -3.80 -4.68
CA PHE A 482 10.47 -3.28 -5.26
C PHE A 482 9.67 -4.40 -5.93
N GLN A 483 8.43 -4.11 -6.38
CA GLN A 483 7.58 -5.12 -7.02
C GLN A 483 8.14 -5.70 -8.33
N ASN A 484 8.90 -4.91 -9.11
CA ASN A 484 9.51 -5.32 -10.37
C ASN A 484 10.69 -4.42 -10.79
N ARG A 485 11.33 -4.74 -11.91
CA ARG A 485 12.52 -4.05 -12.44
C ARG A 485 12.32 -2.62 -12.94
N ALA A 486 11.10 -2.19 -13.25
CA ALA A 486 10.86 -0.83 -13.74
C ALA A 486 11.15 0.20 -12.64
N ALA A 487 10.86 -0.10 -11.37
CA ALA A 487 11.28 0.72 -10.24
C ALA A 487 12.81 0.99 -10.24
N MET A 488 13.61 0.00 -10.62
CA MET A 488 15.07 0.15 -10.74
C MET A 488 15.49 0.98 -11.95
N LYS A 489 14.70 1.03 -13.04
CA LYS A 489 14.94 1.97 -14.14
C LYS A 489 14.76 3.42 -13.68
N LEU A 490 13.72 3.68 -12.89
CA LEU A 490 13.50 5.00 -12.35
C LEU A 490 14.56 5.38 -11.31
N ALA A 491 14.99 4.44 -10.46
CA ALA A 491 16.11 4.65 -9.54
C ALA A 491 17.42 5.01 -10.26
N ASN A 492 17.70 4.30 -11.35
CA ASN A 492 18.85 4.54 -12.21
C ASN A 492 18.78 5.93 -12.87
N LEU A 493 17.65 6.28 -13.51
CA LEU A 493 17.50 7.57 -14.18
C LEU A 493 17.48 8.74 -13.19
N ASP A 494 16.79 8.62 -12.06
CA ASP A 494 16.76 9.66 -11.02
C ASP A 494 18.19 9.95 -10.52
N ARG A 495 19.04 8.94 -10.30
CA ARG A 495 20.48 9.21 -9.99
C ARG A 495 21.24 9.84 -11.16
N VAL A 496 21.08 9.30 -12.37
CA VAL A 496 21.84 9.74 -13.57
C VAL A 496 21.52 11.19 -13.96
N PHE A 497 20.30 11.65 -13.66
CA PHE A 497 19.89 13.04 -13.81
C PHE A 497 20.03 13.84 -12.50
N ASP A 498 21.00 13.50 -11.64
CA ASP A 498 21.33 14.19 -10.38
C ASP A 498 20.12 14.50 -9.48
N PHE A 499 19.27 13.49 -9.29
CA PHE A 499 18.03 13.50 -8.50
C PHE A 499 16.98 14.52 -8.94
N LEU A 500 17.01 14.93 -10.22
CA LEU A 500 16.06 15.84 -10.85
C LEU A 500 14.59 15.40 -10.69
N PHE A 501 14.31 14.09 -10.66
CA PHE A 501 12.94 13.57 -10.64
C PHE A 501 12.35 13.59 -9.24
N SER A 502 13.16 13.22 -8.24
CA SER A 502 12.77 13.35 -6.84
C SER A 502 12.82 14.81 -6.36
N GLY A 503 13.64 15.66 -6.97
CA GLY A 503 13.84 17.06 -6.59
C GLY A 503 14.56 17.18 -5.24
N GLU A 504 15.56 16.33 -5.01
CA GLU A 504 16.21 16.13 -3.71
C GLU A 504 17.73 16.19 -3.81
N THR A 505 18.40 16.45 -2.69
CA THR A 505 19.85 16.29 -2.55
C THR A 505 20.18 14.93 -1.94
N GLU A 506 21.33 14.35 -2.28
CA GLU A 506 21.83 13.08 -1.70
C GLU A 506 21.74 13.04 -0.16
N GLU A 507 22.14 14.12 0.52
CA GLU A 507 22.06 14.23 1.99
C GLU A 507 20.64 14.01 2.53
N ARG A 508 19.64 14.68 1.93
CA ARG A 508 18.21 14.51 2.26
C ARG A 508 17.70 13.12 1.90
N LEU A 509 18.18 12.53 0.81
CA LEU A 509 17.77 11.17 0.44
C LEU A 509 18.29 10.14 1.44
N LEU A 510 19.54 10.26 1.86
CA LEU A 510 20.15 9.40 2.88
C LEU A 510 19.53 9.62 4.26
N SER A 511 19.10 10.84 4.61
CA SER A 511 18.38 11.10 5.86
C SER A 511 16.99 10.45 5.90
N LYS A 512 16.33 10.23 4.74
CA LYS A 512 15.02 9.57 4.65
C LYS A 512 15.11 8.06 4.45
N ASN A 513 16.09 7.60 3.67
CA ASN A 513 16.26 6.21 3.27
C ASN A 513 17.75 5.80 3.34
N PRO A 514 18.29 5.55 4.56
CA PRO A 514 19.66 5.08 4.73
C PRO A 514 19.92 3.73 4.04
N LEU A 515 21.14 3.53 3.55
CA LEU A 515 21.55 2.28 2.88
C LEU A 515 21.64 1.10 3.85
N THR A 516 22.27 1.31 5.01
CA THR A 516 22.63 0.25 5.98
C THR A 516 21.68 0.16 7.16
N SER A 517 21.20 1.28 7.70
CA SER A 517 20.29 1.30 8.85
C SER A 517 18.81 1.15 8.46
N ALA A 518 17.94 1.10 9.48
CA ALA A 518 16.50 1.26 9.29
C ALA A 518 16.14 2.72 8.95
N ARG A 519 14.98 2.94 8.32
CA ARG A 519 14.43 4.29 8.13
C ARG A 519 14.28 4.95 9.52
N PRO A 520 14.74 6.20 9.72
CA PRO A 520 14.57 6.90 10.99
C PRO A 520 13.10 7.21 11.27
N ASN A 521 12.77 7.43 12.54
CA ASN A 521 11.44 7.83 12.99
C ASN A 521 11.21 9.36 12.90
N PHE A 522 11.84 10.03 11.94
CA PHE A 522 11.77 11.49 11.78
C PHE A 522 11.74 11.88 10.31
N ASN A 523 10.73 12.65 9.93
CA ASN A 523 10.58 13.24 8.61
C ASN A 523 11.22 14.63 8.55
N CYS A 524 12.32 14.76 7.80
CA CYS A 524 13.00 16.03 7.57
C CYS A 524 12.25 17.00 6.64
N ASP A 525 11.15 16.56 6.01
CA ASP A 525 10.36 17.35 5.06
C ASP A 525 9.02 17.84 5.63
N ARG A 526 8.82 17.84 6.95
CA ARG A 526 7.54 18.25 7.59
C ARG A 526 7.02 19.59 7.06
N GLU A 527 7.91 20.57 6.95
CA GLU A 527 7.63 21.95 6.50
C GLU A 527 7.69 22.13 4.97
N ALA A 528 8.24 21.15 4.22
CA ALA A 528 8.30 21.23 2.77
C ALA A 528 6.90 21.05 2.14
N PRO A 529 6.60 21.65 0.97
CA PRO A 529 5.35 21.42 0.26
C PRO A 529 5.14 19.93 -0.07
N LEU A 530 3.89 19.57 -0.35
CA LEU A 530 3.54 18.22 -0.83
C LEU A 530 3.98 18.09 -2.30
N PHE A 531 4.74 17.04 -2.61
CA PHE A 531 5.22 16.77 -3.97
C PHE A 531 4.17 15.99 -4.77
N TYR A 532 3.66 16.57 -5.85
CA TYR A 532 2.66 15.95 -6.70
C TYR A 532 3.31 15.29 -7.92
N PHE A 533 2.96 14.03 -8.21
CA PHE A 533 3.43 13.37 -9.42
C PHE A 533 2.32 12.61 -10.16
N ALA A 534 2.51 12.40 -11.46
CA ALA A 534 1.62 11.59 -12.30
C ALA A 534 2.38 10.41 -12.94
N ASP A 535 1.79 9.21 -12.88
CA ASP A 535 2.31 7.97 -13.47
C ASP A 535 1.31 7.48 -14.53
N VAL A 536 1.66 7.60 -15.81
CA VAL A 536 0.77 7.36 -16.96
C VAL A 536 1.24 6.15 -17.77
N CYS A 537 0.31 5.34 -18.28
CA CYS A 537 0.58 4.00 -18.80
C CYS A 537 1.28 3.07 -17.77
N ALA A 538 0.96 3.28 -16.49
CA ALA A 538 1.83 2.94 -15.38
C ALA A 538 1.72 1.51 -14.82
N GLY A 539 0.80 0.69 -15.31
CA GLY A 539 0.56 -0.65 -14.74
C GLY A 539 1.82 -1.53 -14.78
N PRO A 540 2.24 -2.15 -13.66
CA PRO A 540 1.51 -2.35 -12.41
C PRO A 540 1.70 -1.29 -11.30
N GLY A 541 2.50 -0.24 -11.52
CA GLY A 541 2.73 0.87 -10.58
C GLY A 541 4.14 0.95 -9.98
N ALA A 542 5.15 0.38 -10.63
CA ALA A 542 6.49 0.25 -10.07
C ALA A 542 7.29 1.58 -10.03
N PHE A 543 7.07 2.48 -11.00
CA PHE A 543 7.60 3.83 -10.96
C PHE A 543 7.02 4.62 -9.77
N SER A 544 5.69 4.59 -9.59
CA SER A 544 5.03 5.14 -8.40
C SER A 544 5.57 4.57 -7.08
N GLU A 545 5.80 3.26 -7.00
CA GLU A 545 6.34 2.61 -5.80
C GLU A 545 7.72 3.19 -5.42
N TYR A 546 8.60 3.37 -6.41
CA TYR A 546 9.90 4.03 -6.23
C TYR A 546 9.74 5.47 -5.74
N MET A 547 8.92 6.29 -6.39
CA MET A 547 8.75 7.70 -6.02
C MET A 547 8.21 7.86 -4.59
N LEU A 548 7.20 7.08 -4.22
CA LEU A 548 6.65 7.06 -2.87
C LEU A 548 7.66 6.55 -1.83
N TRP A 549 8.51 5.58 -2.19
CA TRP A 549 9.60 5.14 -1.32
C TRP A 549 10.67 6.23 -1.14
N ARG A 550 11.11 6.86 -2.24
CA ARG A 550 12.20 7.84 -2.28
C ARG A 550 11.84 9.13 -1.54
N LYS A 551 10.64 9.67 -1.75
CA LYS A 551 10.14 10.86 -1.03
C LYS A 551 9.78 10.55 0.44
N ALA A 552 9.43 9.30 0.73
CA ALA A 552 9.12 8.75 2.04
C ALA A 552 7.94 9.44 2.79
N PHE A 553 7.59 8.87 3.94
CA PHE A 553 6.56 9.38 4.87
C PHE A 553 5.26 9.79 4.14
N TYR A 554 4.87 11.05 4.26
CA TYR A 554 3.67 11.64 3.67
C TYR A 554 4.04 12.88 2.84
N ASN A 555 5.18 12.79 2.14
CA ASN A 555 5.79 13.90 1.40
C ASN A 555 5.38 13.96 -0.07
N ALA A 556 4.63 12.97 -0.57
CA ALA A 556 4.18 12.91 -1.96
C ALA A 556 2.73 12.43 -2.12
N LYS A 557 2.09 12.87 -3.19
CA LYS A 557 0.78 12.45 -3.69
C LYS A 557 0.93 12.07 -5.17
N GLY A 558 0.50 10.87 -5.52
CA GLY A 558 0.53 10.35 -6.88
C GLY A 558 -0.85 10.30 -7.54
N PHE A 559 -0.89 10.53 -8.85
CA PHE A 559 -2.04 10.28 -9.72
C PHE A 559 -1.66 9.21 -10.75
N GLY A 560 -2.43 8.12 -10.82
CA GLY A 560 -2.13 6.99 -11.70
C GLY A 560 -3.11 6.90 -12.86
N PHE A 561 -2.63 6.63 -14.08
CA PHE A 561 -3.48 6.38 -15.24
C PHE A 561 -2.94 5.20 -16.06
N THR A 562 -3.74 4.15 -16.28
CA THR A 562 -3.30 2.96 -17.04
C THR A 562 -4.50 2.17 -17.56
N LEU A 563 -4.29 1.40 -18.63
CA LEU A 563 -5.28 0.48 -19.19
C LEU A 563 -5.78 -0.52 -18.13
N ARG A 564 -7.09 -0.78 -18.13
CA ARG A 564 -7.72 -1.76 -17.23
C ARG A 564 -7.38 -3.22 -17.57
N GLY A 565 -7.63 -4.09 -16.60
CA GLY A 565 -7.54 -5.55 -16.75
C GLY A 565 -6.17 -6.09 -16.35
N GLU A 566 -5.51 -6.80 -17.27
CA GLU A 566 -4.24 -7.47 -16.99
C GLU A 566 -3.13 -6.45 -16.66
N ASN A 567 -3.07 -5.37 -17.44
CA ASN A 567 -2.09 -4.27 -17.33
C ASN A 567 -2.52 -3.18 -16.32
N ASP A 568 -3.46 -3.48 -15.42
CA ASP A 568 -3.91 -2.55 -14.38
C ASP A 568 -2.94 -2.50 -13.19
N PHE A 569 -3.05 -1.47 -12.34
CA PHE A 569 -2.26 -1.32 -11.12
C PHE A 569 -2.40 -2.54 -10.18
N LYS A 570 -1.29 -2.94 -9.56
CA LYS A 570 -1.22 -4.08 -8.63
C LYS A 570 -0.79 -3.61 -7.23
N PHE A 571 -1.55 -2.72 -6.61
CA PHE A 571 -1.22 -2.11 -5.30
C PHE A 571 -0.86 -3.12 -4.20
N GLY A 572 -1.49 -4.31 -4.18
CA GLY A 572 -1.15 -5.39 -3.24
C GLY A 572 0.23 -6.04 -3.47
N ARG A 573 0.99 -5.62 -4.49
CA ARG A 573 2.39 -6.03 -4.73
C ARG A 573 3.42 -4.97 -4.32
N PHE A 574 2.99 -3.79 -3.86
CA PHE A 574 3.92 -2.76 -3.36
C PHE A 574 4.57 -3.29 -2.08
N THR A 575 5.91 -3.30 -2.05
CA THR A 575 6.72 -3.81 -0.94
C THR A 575 7.58 -2.72 -0.29
N ALA A 576 7.85 -1.62 -1.01
CA ALA A 576 8.70 -0.52 -0.51
C ALA A 576 7.92 0.68 0.08
N SER A 577 6.66 0.86 -0.28
CA SER A 577 5.87 2.06 0.05
C SER A 577 4.36 1.80 0.10
N CYS A 578 3.61 2.66 0.80
CA CYS A 578 2.15 2.52 0.91
C CYS A 578 1.44 3.07 -0.34
N ALA A 579 0.68 2.23 -1.05
CA ALA A 579 -0.06 2.61 -2.24
C ALA A 579 -1.22 3.61 -1.98
N HIS A 580 -1.61 3.90 -0.73
CA HIS A 580 -2.69 4.84 -0.42
C HIS A 580 -2.41 6.30 -0.87
N TYR A 581 -1.14 6.66 -1.07
CA TYR A 581 -0.77 7.98 -1.62
C TYR A 581 -0.96 8.10 -3.14
N LEU A 582 -1.24 6.98 -3.83
CA LEU A 582 -1.54 6.95 -5.25
C LEU A 582 -3.05 6.84 -5.48
N GLU A 583 -3.58 7.69 -6.35
CA GLU A 583 -5.00 7.68 -6.76
C GLU A 583 -5.13 7.31 -8.24
N PRO A 584 -5.66 6.12 -8.57
CA PRO A 584 -5.85 5.72 -9.97
C PRO A 584 -7.10 6.36 -10.57
N TYR A 585 -6.95 6.86 -11.80
CA TYR A 585 -8.00 7.38 -12.64
C TYR A 585 -7.98 6.67 -14.00
N TYR A 586 -9.15 6.49 -14.62
CA TYR A 586 -9.32 5.67 -15.83
C TYR A 586 -10.04 6.41 -16.97
N GLY A 587 -10.08 7.74 -16.90
CA GLY A 587 -10.72 8.59 -17.91
C GLY A 587 -12.26 8.55 -17.85
N LYS A 588 -12.87 9.42 -18.65
CA LYS A 588 -14.32 9.53 -18.87
C LYS A 588 -14.97 8.21 -19.30
N HIS A 589 -14.28 7.42 -20.13
CA HIS A 589 -14.78 6.13 -20.61
C HIS A 589 -14.51 4.98 -19.63
N GLY A 590 -13.65 5.18 -18.64
CA GLY A 590 -13.36 4.18 -17.61
C GLY A 590 -12.59 2.96 -18.13
N ASP A 591 -11.84 3.09 -19.22
CA ASP A 591 -10.97 2.06 -19.79
C ASP A 591 -9.48 2.28 -19.44
N GLY A 592 -9.10 3.52 -19.13
CA GLY A 592 -7.71 3.93 -18.93
C GLY A 592 -6.91 4.04 -20.23
N ASP A 593 -7.57 4.18 -21.38
CA ASP A 593 -6.89 4.34 -22.66
C ASP A 593 -6.42 5.79 -22.87
N VAL A 594 -5.10 5.96 -22.96
CA VAL A 594 -4.45 7.27 -23.10
C VAL A 594 -4.57 7.83 -24.53
N ILE A 595 -4.86 7.00 -25.54
CA ILE A 595 -4.94 7.50 -26.93
C ILE A 595 -6.28 8.20 -27.21
N ASN A 596 -7.29 7.95 -26.37
CA ASN A 596 -8.63 8.49 -26.50
C ASN A 596 -8.70 9.97 -26.06
N PRO A 597 -9.05 10.92 -26.96
CA PRO A 597 -9.07 12.36 -26.65
C PRO A 597 -9.95 12.75 -25.45
N ASP A 598 -11.09 12.08 -25.26
CA ASP A 598 -11.99 12.31 -24.11
C ASP A 598 -11.31 11.97 -22.77
N ASN A 599 -10.50 10.91 -22.75
CA ASN A 599 -9.80 10.47 -21.55
C ASN A 599 -8.65 11.42 -21.20
N ILE A 600 -7.94 11.95 -22.20
CA ILE A 600 -6.90 12.97 -21.99
C ILE A 600 -7.50 14.23 -21.34
N ASN A 601 -8.59 14.77 -21.90
CA ASN A 601 -9.23 15.98 -21.36
C ASN A 601 -9.78 15.77 -19.94
N SER A 602 -10.41 14.62 -19.67
CA SER A 602 -10.92 14.32 -18.32
C SER A 602 -9.83 13.97 -17.30
N LEU A 603 -8.67 13.47 -17.74
CA LEU A 603 -7.47 13.31 -16.90
C LEU A 603 -6.85 14.67 -16.53
N GLU A 604 -6.83 15.62 -17.47
CA GLU A 604 -6.40 17.00 -17.24
C GLU A 604 -7.29 17.68 -16.18
N GLU A 605 -8.61 17.67 -16.36
CA GLU A 605 -9.58 18.19 -15.36
C GLU A 605 -9.39 17.55 -13.97
N PHE A 606 -9.20 16.23 -13.92
CA PHE A 606 -9.01 15.48 -12.68
C PHE A 606 -7.71 15.89 -11.95
N ILE A 607 -6.58 16.00 -12.66
CA ILE A 607 -5.30 16.35 -12.04
C ILE A 607 -5.24 17.83 -11.64
N MET A 608 -5.77 18.74 -12.46
CA MET A 608 -5.81 20.16 -12.11
C MET A 608 -6.62 20.38 -10.83
N LYS A 609 -7.82 19.80 -10.73
CA LYS A 609 -8.62 19.79 -9.49
C LYS A 609 -7.88 19.19 -8.29
N GLY A 610 -7.08 18.13 -8.51
CA GLY A 610 -6.29 17.48 -7.46
C GLY A 610 -5.03 18.24 -7.02
N THR A 611 -4.62 19.27 -7.76
CA THR A 611 -3.39 20.05 -7.55
C THR A 611 -3.65 21.55 -7.32
N ASN A 612 -4.92 21.95 -7.11
CA ASN A 612 -5.37 23.35 -6.99
C ASN A 612 -5.04 24.16 -8.26
N ASP A 613 -5.27 23.57 -9.43
CA ASP A 613 -5.09 24.15 -10.76
C ASP A 613 -3.64 24.57 -11.09
N VAL A 614 -2.65 23.98 -10.41
CA VAL A 614 -1.22 24.18 -10.67
C VAL A 614 -0.63 23.12 -11.60
N GLY A 615 -1.11 21.88 -11.53
CA GLY A 615 -0.48 20.71 -12.18
C GLY A 615 0.56 20.01 -11.29
N VAL A 616 1.13 18.91 -11.79
CA VAL A 616 2.10 18.09 -11.04
C VAL A 616 3.54 18.61 -11.15
N ASP A 617 4.33 18.43 -10.10
CA ASP A 617 5.79 18.66 -10.08
C ASP A 617 6.50 17.83 -11.16
N PHE A 618 6.06 16.57 -11.31
CA PHE A 618 6.72 15.55 -12.12
C PHE A 618 5.72 14.61 -12.80
N MET A 619 5.90 14.34 -14.09
CA MET A 619 5.17 13.27 -14.80
C MET A 619 6.14 12.20 -15.32
N MET A 620 5.72 10.95 -15.22
CA MET A 620 6.40 9.78 -15.76
C MET A 620 5.47 8.91 -16.58
N ALA A 621 6.00 8.29 -17.64
CA ALA A 621 5.24 7.37 -18.49
C ALA A 621 6.07 6.20 -19.03
N ASP A 622 5.53 4.97 -18.94
CA ASP A 622 6.18 3.71 -19.42
C ASP A 622 5.31 2.98 -20.46
N GLY A 623 4.70 3.72 -21.38
CA GLY A 623 3.77 3.18 -22.38
C GLY A 623 4.43 2.20 -23.34
N GLY A 624 4.05 0.93 -23.19
CA GLY A 624 4.44 -0.17 -24.07
C GLY A 624 3.32 -1.19 -24.27
N PHE A 625 3.39 -1.92 -25.37
CA PHE A 625 2.50 -3.04 -25.68
C PHE A 625 3.28 -4.15 -26.37
N SER A 626 2.69 -5.34 -26.41
CA SER A 626 3.32 -6.51 -27.06
C SER A 626 3.38 -6.31 -28.57
N VAL A 627 4.58 -6.41 -29.12
CA VAL A 627 4.88 -6.35 -30.57
C VAL A 627 5.58 -7.61 -31.05
N ILE A 628 5.28 -8.76 -30.42
CA ILE A 628 5.90 -10.06 -30.74
C ILE A 628 5.76 -10.35 -32.24
N GLY A 629 6.89 -10.61 -32.90
CA GLY A 629 6.99 -10.85 -34.35
C GLY A 629 6.93 -9.58 -35.23
N ASN A 630 6.84 -8.39 -34.62
CA ASN A 630 6.80 -7.09 -35.29
C ASN A 630 7.74 -6.05 -34.62
N GLU A 631 8.78 -6.53 -33.93
CA GLU A 631 9.71 -5.72 -33.13
C GLU A 631 10.43 -4.65 -33.97
N ILE A 632 10.64 -4.91 -35.27
CA ILE A 632 11.29 -3.99 -36.21
C ILE A 632 10.44 -2.73 -36.48
N ILE A 633 9.11 -2.85 -36.48
CA ILE A 633 8.17 -1.75 -36.78
C ILE A 633 7.54 -1.16 -35.51
N GLN A 634 8.10 -1.47 -34.32
CA GLN A 634 7.58 -1.03 -33.03
C GLN A 634 7.38 0.49 -32.93
N GLU A 635 8.30 1.29 -33.50
CA GLU A 635 8.18 2.76 -33.57
C GLU A 635 6.89 3.19 -34.27
N ILE A 636 6.63 2.64 -35.46
CA ILE A 636 5.49 2.99 -36.32
C ILE A 636 4.19 2.63 -35.61
N LEU A 637 4.12 1.44 -35.00
CA LEU A 637 2.97 0.99 -34.22
C LEU A 637 2.75 1.85 -32.97
N ALA A 638 3.83 2.30 -32.31
CA ALA A 638 3.76 3.08 -31.06
C ALA A 638 3.58 4.59 -31.27
N LYS A 639 3.64 5.11 -32.50
CA LYS A 639 3.68 6.56 -32.76
C LYS A 639 2.53 7.37 -32.13
N ARG A 640 1.31 6.83 -32.12
CA ARG A 640 0.16 7.49 -31.45
C ARG A 640 0.30 7.47 -29.93
N LEU A 641 0.86 6.39 -29.38
CA LEU A 641 1.16 6.27 -27.94
C LEU A 641 2.29 7.21 -27.51
N TYR A 642 3.32 7.43 -28.35
CA TYR A 642 4.30 8.49 -28.11
C TYR A 642 3.60 9.85 -28.05
N LEU A 643 2.85 10.22 -29.09
CA LEU A 643 2.16 11.50 -29.15
C LEU A 643 1.30 11.75 -27.91
N CYS A 644 0.49 10.76 -27.49
CA CYS A 644 -0.44 10.94 -26.38
C CYS A 644 0.26 11.05 -25.02
N GLN A 645 1.36 10.32 -24.78
CA GLN A 645 2.14 10.47 -23.54
C GLN A 645 2.83 11.85 -23.46
N LEU A 646 3.42 12.30 -24.57
CA LEU A 646 4.02 13.63 -24.68
C LEU A 646 2.96 14.72 -24.49
N LEU A 647 1.81 14.61 -25.15
CA LEU A 647 0.67 15.52 -25.05
C LEU A 647 0.14 15.64 -23.62
N VAL A 648 -0.07 14.53 -22.93
CA VAL A 648 -0.56 14.54 -21.53
C VAL A 648 0.41 15.33 -20.64
N SER A 649 1.73 15.25 -20.86
CA SER A 649 2.69 16.06 -20.09
C SER A 649 2.47 17.57 -20.23
N LEU A 650 2.16 18.05 -21.44
CA LEU A 650 1.90 19.46 -21.69
C LEU A 650 0.59 19.93 -21.04
N CYS A 651 -0.40 19.04 -20.93
CA CYS A 651 -1.63 19.26 -20.17
C CYS A 651 -1.36 19.39 -18.66
N ILE A 652 -0.74 18.37 -18.05
CA ILE A 652 -0.81 18.18 -16.58
C ILE A 652 0.41 18.63 -15.78
N VAL A 653 1.57 18.82 -16.41
CA VAL A 653 2.79 19.27 -15.73
C VAL A 653 2.71 20.78 -15.47
N ARG A 654 3.19 21.23 -14.31
CA ARG A 654 3.21 22.65 -13.93
C ARG A 654 4.35 23.43 -14.60
N GLU A 655 4.32 24.75 -14.50
CA GLU A 655 5.45 25.62 -14.87
C GLU A 655 6.75 25.20 -14.15
N ASN A 656 7.87 25.14 -14.87
CA ASN A 656 9.16 24.60 -14.43
C ASN A 656 9.15 23.11 -14.03
N GLY A 657 8.06 22.38 -14.26
CA GLY A 657 7.95 20.95 -13.95
C GLY A 657 8.84 20.06 -14.82
N VAL A 658 8.95 18.79 -14.42
CA VAL A 658 9.78 17.78 -15.08
C VAL A 658 8.91 16.66 -15.65
N PHE A 659 9.35 16.08 -16.76
CA PHE A 659 8.68 14.98 -17.42
C PHE A 659 9.69 13.95 -17.94
N PHE A 660 9.34 12.66 -17.90
CA PHE A 660 10.02 11.67 -18.73
C PHE A 660 9.06 10.62 -19.30
N CYS A 661 9.44 10.03 -20.43
CA CYS A 661 8.65 9.01 -21.12
C CYS A 661 9.54 7.97 -21.80
N THR A 662 9.10 6.72 -21.76
CA THR A 662 9.67 5.64 -22.59
C THR A 662 9.37 5.88 -24.07
N LEU A 663 10.40 5.74 -24.90
CA LEU A 663 10.34 5.65 -26.35
C LEU A 663 11.06 4.36 -26.79
N TYR A 664 10.83 3.93 -28.03
CA TYR A 664 11.58 2.84 -28.66
C TYR A 664 12.52 3.42 -29.71
N ASP A 665 12.45 2.96 -30.95
CA ASP A 665 13.16 3.62 -32.04
C ASP A 665 12.49 4.94 -32.42
N ILE A 666 13.30 5.86 -32.94
CA ILE A 666 12.96 7.27 -33.23
C ILE A 666 13.62 7.72 -34.54
N PHE A 667 13.55 6.86 -35.55
CA PHE A 667 14.12 7.10 -36.88
C PHE A 667 13.17 7.89 -37.79
N THR A 668 11.86 7.76 -37.58
CA THR A 668 10.86 8.41 -38.44
C THR A 668 10.82 9.93 -38.25
N PRO A 669 10.51 10.71 -39.31
CA PRO A 669 10.23 12.14 -39.19
C PRO A 669 9.12 12.48 -38.20
N PHE A 670 8.14 11.60 -38.01
CA PHE A 670 7.07 11.79 -37.02
C PHE A 670 7.60 11.78 -35.58
N SER A 671 8.42 10.78 -35.21
CA SER A 671 9.07 10.71 -33.90
C SER A 671 10.03 11.89 -33.68
N ALA A 672 10.82 12.25 -34.70
CA ALA A 672 11.72 13.40 -34.64
C ALA A 672 10.95 14.73 -34.41
N ALA A 673 9.83 14.91 -35.12
CA ALA A 673 8.96 16.08 -34.97
C ALA A 673 8.32 16.17 -33.58
N LEU A 674 7.91 15.04 -32.98
CA LEU A 674 7.44 15.00 -31.61
C LEU A 674 8.52 15.47 -30.61
N ILE A 675 9.74 14.94 -30.72
CA ILE A 675 10.87 15.35 -29.85
C ILE A 675 11.20 16.84 -30.06
N PHE A 676 11.15 17.32 -31.30
CA PHE A 676 11.36 18.73 -31.64
C PHE A 676 10.30 19.67 -31.00
N LEU A 677 9.03 19.26 -30.96
CA LEU A 677 7.98 20.01 -30.27
C LEU A 677 8.17 20.01 -28.74
N MET A 678 8.66 18.92 -28.14
CA MET A 678 9.04 18.91 -26.72
C MET A 678 10.22 19.82 -26.42
N TYR A 679 11.20 19.88 -27.33
CA TYR A 679 12.34 20.79 -27.29
C TYR A 679 11.94 22.27 -27.33
N VAL A 680 10.81 22.59 -27.99
CA VAL A 680 10.21 23.94 -27.98
C VAL A 680 9.41 24.23 -26.70
N ALA A 681 8.82 23.21 -26.06
CA ALA A 681 7.98 23.36 -24.88
C ALA A 681 8.74 23.38 -23.53
N TYR A 682 9.94 22.79 -23.45
CA TYR A 682 10.74 22.67 -22.23
C TYR A 682 12.09 23.41 -22.32
N ASP A 683 12.68 23.81 -21.19
CA ASP A 683 14.01 24.42 -21.13
C ASP A 683 15.08 23.50 -21.71
N GLN A 684 15.15 22.26 -21.21
CA GLN A 684 16.17 21.29 -21.59
C GLN A 684 15.52 19.93 -21.88
N VAL A 685 16.00 19.24 -22.91
CA VAL A 685 15.56 17.89 -23.30
C VAL A 685 16.78 16.99 -23.48
N ALA A 686 16.71 15.74 -23.05
CA ALA A 686 17.74 14.73 -23.26
C ALA A 686 17.11 13.40 -23.71
N LEU A 687 17.86 12.63 -24.50
CA LEU A 687 17.53 11.27 -24.88
C LEU A 687 18.57 10.31 -24.27
N HIS A 688 18.11 9.40 -23.39
CA HIS A 688 18.97 8.52 -22.61
C HIS A 688 18.55 7.05 -22.65
N LYS A 689 19.50 6.12 -22.59
CA LYS A 689 19.21 4.68 -22.41
C LYS A 689 19.94 4.18 -21.14
N PRO A 690 19.22 4.00 -20.02
CA PRO A 690 19.83 3.63 -18.74
C PRO A 690 20.33 2.17 -18.75
N LEU A 691 21.37 1.86 -17.97
CA LEU A 691 21.95 0.50 -17.89
C LEU A 691 20.96 -0.57 -17.40
N SER A 692 19.97 -0.15 -16.60
CA SER A 692 18.83 -0.96 -16.15
C SER A 692 17.84 -1.33 -17.28
N SER A 693 17.89 -0.65 -18.43
CA SER A 693 17.21 -1.07 -19.67
C SER A 693 18.02 -2.19 -20.35
N ARG A 694 17.34 -3.13 -21.02
CA ARG A 694 18.04 -4.23 -21.72
C ARG A 694 18.88 -3.65 -22.86
N PRO A 695 20.17 -3.96 -23.00
CA PRO A 695 21.03 -3.23 -23.92
C PRO A 695 20.73 -3.49 -25.41
N ALA A 696 20.18 -4.66 -25.76
CA ALA A 696 19.83 -5.03 -27.13
C ALA A 696 18.44 -4.56 -27.62
N ASN A 697 17.60 -3.97 -26.75
CA ASN A 697 16.27 -3.51 -27.15
C ASN A 697 16.26 -2.02 -27.52
N SER A 698 15.21 -1.61 -28.23
CA SER A 698 15.00 -0.23 -28.68
C SER A 698 14.62 0.76 -27.57
N GLU A 699 14.29 0.26 -26.36
CA GLU A 699 13.84 1.06 -25.23
C GLU A 699 14.86 2.13 -24.84
N ARG A 700 14.41 3.38 -24.82
CA ARG A 700 15.15 4.57 -24.40
C ARG A 700 14.15 5.55 -23.78
N TYR A 701 14.64 6.66 -23.25
CA TYR A 701 13.85 7.61 -22.48
C TYR A 701 14.09 9.03 -23.00
N ILE A 702 13.00 9.76 -23.26
CA ILE A 702 13.06 11.23 -23.34
C ILE A 702 12.88 11.80 -21.94
N VAL A 703 13.76 12.72 -21.57
CA VAL A 703 13.70 13.47 -20.31
C VAL A 703 13.60 14.95 -20.65
N CYS A 704 12.58 15.61 -20.11
CA CYS A 704 12.28 17.02 -20.32
C CYS A 704 12.25 17.76 -18.99
N LYS A 705 12.96 18.87 -18.90
CA LYS A 705 13.13 19.68 -17.69
C LYS A 705 12.69 21.11 -17.96
N GLY A 706 11.93 21.69 -17.03
CA GLY A 706 11.53 23.08 -17.08
C GLY A 706 10.45 23.34 -18.13
N LEU A 707 9.21 22.86 -17.89
CA LEU A 707 8.08 23.20 -18.78
C LEU A 707 7.86 24.72 -18.80
N ARG A 708 7.77 25.32 -19.99
CA ARG A 708 7.45 26.73 -20.21
C ARG A 708 6.03 26.89 -20.75
N LYS A 709 5.04 27.23 -19.92
CA LYS A 709 3.62 27.35 -20.29
C LYS A 709 3.37 28.27 -21.48
N LYS A 710 4.11 29.41 -21.56
CA LYS A 710 4.10 30.34 -22.70
C LYS A 710 4.17 29.63 -24.06
N TYR A 711 5.00 28.58 -24.16
CA TYR A 711 5.19 27.83 -25.40
C TYR A 711 4.41 26.52 -25.42
N SER A 712 4.28 25.83 -24.26
CA SER A 712 3.66 24.52 -24.21
C SER A 712 2.16 24.53 -24.51
N ASP A 713 1.44 25.61 -24.22
CA ASP A 713 0.00 25.68 -24.46
C ASP A 713 -0.34 25.59 -25.96
N ALA A 714 0.38 26.30 -26.82
CA ALA A 714 0.21 26.21 -28.27
C ALA A 714 0.62 24.83 -28.83
N VAL A 715 1.68 24.23 -28.28
CA VAL A 715 2.12 22.88 -28.65
C VAL A 715 1.10 21.82 -28.21
N ARG A 716 0.55 21.94 -26.99
CA ARG A 716 -0.55 21.10 -26.46
C ARG A 716 -1.73 21.15 -27.40
N ASP A 717 -2.20 22.35 -27.74
CA ASP A 717 -3.42 22.51 -28.54
C ASP A 717 -3.23 22.06 -29.99
N TYR A 718 -2.02 22.18 -30.53
CA TYR A 718 -1.64 21.54 -31.80
C TYR A 718 -1.68 20.01 -31.70
N LEU A 719 -1.03 19.41 -30.71
CA LEU A 719 -1.01 17.95 -30.54
C LEU A 719 -2.39 17.37 -30.19
N LYS A 720 -3.29 18.12 -29.51
CA LYS A 720 -4.71 17.75 -29.37
C LYS A 720 -5.38 17.61 -30.75
N ARG A 721 -5.17 18.57 -31.67
CA ARG A 721 -5.69 18.49 -33.06
C ARG A 721 -5.11 17.31 -33.82
N VAL A 722 -3.81 17.03 -33.67
CA VAL A 722 -3.19 15.84 -34.30
C VAL A 722 -3.80 14.55 -33.78
N ASN A 723 -3.94 14.36 -32.46
CA ASN A 723 -4.55 13.14 -31.91
C ASN A 723 -6.00 12.97 -32.36
N LEU A 724 -6.79 14.05 -32.35
CA LEU A 724 -8.16 14.05 -32.91
C LEU A 724 -8.16 13.60 -34.38
N LYS A 725 -7.22 14.08 -35.21
CA LYS A 725 -7.15 13.68 -36.61
C LYS A 725 -6.75 12.22 -36.80
N MET A 726 -5.81 11.73 -35.98
CA MET A 726 -5.45 10.30 -35.96
C MET A 726 -6.63 9.43 -35.50
N ASP A 727 -7.43 9.92 -34.55
CA ASP A 727 -8.63 9.23 -34.06
C ASP A 727 -9.74 9.14 -35.11
N GLU A 728 -10.01 10.23 -35.83
CA GLU A 728 -10.91 10.25 -37.00
C GLU A 728 -10.51 9.21 -38.05
N LEU A 729 -9.23 9.22 -38.47
CA LEU A 729 -8.70 8.30 -39.49
C LEU A 729 -8.78 6.83 -39.03
N THR A 730 -8.50 6.58 -37.74
CA THR A 730 -8.60 5.24 -37.12
C THR A 730 -10.06 4.76 -37.13
N LYS A 731 -11.00 5.60 -36.69
CA LYS A 731 -12.44 5.28 -36.66
C LYS A 731 -13.03 5.08 -38.06
N ALA A 732 -12.56 5.86 -39.03
CA ALA A 732 -12.93 5.73 -40.44
C ALA A 732 -12.29 4.50 -41.14
N LYS A 733 -11.34 3.81 -40.51
CA LYS A 733 -10.54 2.72 -41.09
C LYS A 733 -9.87 3.13 -42.42
N SER A 734 -9.33 4.35 -42.43
CA SER A 734 -8.68 4.94 -43.61
C SER A 734 -7.44 4.15 -44.04
N SER A 735 -7.16 4.12 -45.34
CA SER A 735 -5.87 3.69 -45.90
C SER A 735 -4.75 4.73 -45.73
N HIS A 736 -5.12 5.91 -45.21
CA HIS A 736 -4.22 7.04 -44.98
C HIS A 736 -4.11 7.36 -43.49
N GLU A 737 -2.94 7.83 -43.09
CA GLU A 737 -2.58 8.20 -41.72
C GLU A 737 -1.88 9.56 -41.65
N VAL A 738 -1.70 10.10 -40.45
CA VAL A 738 -0.79 11.22 -40.23
C VAL A 738 0.64 10.70 -40.35
N VAL A 739 1.37 11.23 -41.34
CA VAL A 739 2.75 10.85 -41.68
C VAL A 739 3.75 11.89 -41.17
N SER A 740 3.39 13.18 -41.22
CA SER A 740 4.20 14.25 -40.63
C SER A 740 3.34 15.27 -39.89
N ILE A 741 3.94 15.89 -38.88
CA ILE A 741 3.35 16.92 -38.02
C ILE A 741 4.22 18.19 -37.93
N VAL A 742 5.42 18.18 -38.52
CA VAL A 742 6.29 19.34 -38.70
C VAL A 742 7.03 19.12 -40.04
N PRO A 743 7.01 20.08 -40.99
CA PRO A 743 7.79 20.00 -42.21
C PRO A 743 9.27 19.68 -41.94
N ILE A 744 9.83 18.68 -42.64
CA ILE A 744 11.19 18.18 -42.39
C ILE A 744 12.26 19.25 -42.64
N GLU A 745 11.98 20.21 -43.52
CA GLU A 745 12.80 21.39 -43.79
C GLU A 745 12.97 22.29 -42.56
N ILE A 746 11.98 22.36 -41.67
CA ILE A 746 12.08 23.12 -40.42
C ILE A 746 13.05 22.41 -39.48
N ILE A 747 12.90 21.10 -39.29
CA ILE A 747 13.77 20.29 -38.41
C ILE A 747 15.22 20.33 -38.93
N ARG A 748 15.43 20.15 -40.25
CA ARG A 748 16.76 20.20 -40.90
C ARG A 748 17.45 21.57 -40.77
N ARG A 749 16.71 22.69 -40.70
CA ARG A 749 17.29 24.03 -40.44
C ARG A 749 17.89 24.15 -39.04
N HIS A 750 17.42 23.34 -38.08
CA HIS A 750 18.03 23.25 -36.75
C HIS A 750 19.09 22.15 -36.75
N GLU A 751 20.27 22.48 -37.31
CA GLU A 751 21.39 21.57 -37.50
C GLU A 751 21.86 20.94 -36.18
N GLU A 752 21.88 21.69 -35.08
CA GLU A 752 22.26 21.19 -33.75
C GLU A 752 21.32 20.08 -33.25
N PHE A 753 20.00 20.28 -33.38
CA PHE A 753 18.98 19.29 -33.02
C PHE A 753 19.11 18.04 -33.90
N SER A 754 19.20 18.24 -35.22
CA SER A 754 19.31 17.15 -36.19
C SER A 754 20.59 16.32 -35.98
N THR A 755 21.71 16.99 -35.68
CA THR A 755 23.01 16.36 -35.39
C THR A 755 22.97 15.59 -34.07
N TYR A 756 22.36 16.14 -33.02
CA TYR A 756 22.16 15.45 -31.75
C TYR A 756 21.33 14.18 -31.94
N LEU A 757 20.19 14.27 -32.61
CA LEU A 757 19.27 13.15 -32.82
C LEU A 757 19.93 12.04 -33.65
N LYS A 758 20.63 12.40 -34.74
CA LYS A 758 21.38 11.46 -35.58
C LYS A 758 22.47 10.73 -34.79
N ARG A 759 23.33 11.46 -34.07
CA ARG A 759 24.39 10.86 -33.23
C ARG A 759 23.83 9.96 -32.13
N HIS A 760 22.73 10.36 -31.49
CA HIS A 760 22.07 9.54 -30.49
C HIS A 760 21.56 8.22 -31.11
N ASN A 761 20.89 8.30 -32.25
CA ASN A 761 20.34 7.14 -32.96
C ASN A 761 21.42 6.17 -33.42
N GLU A 762 22.49 6.66 -34.05
CA GLU A 762 23.61 5.83 -34.52
C GLU A 762 24.30 5.13 -33.35
N ARG A 763 24.58 5.84 -32.25
CA ARG A 763 25.17 5.27 -31.03
C ARG A 763 24.31 4.15 -30.43
N ILE A 764 22.99 4.35 -30.39
CA ILE A 764 22.05 3.33 -29.87
C ILE A 764 21.93 2.15 -30.83
N ALA A 765 21.88 2.36 -32.15
CA ALA A 765 21.82 1.31 -33.15
C ALA A 765 23.09 0.43 -33.14
N ILE A 766 24.29 1.04 -33.08
CA ILE A 766 25.57 0.34 -32.91
C ILE A 766 25.56 -0.49 -31.62
N ARG A 767 25.18 0.10 -30.48
CA ARG A 767 25.12 -0.62 -29.19
C ARG A 767 24.14 -1.79 -29.24
N GLN A 768 22.94 -1.61 -29.83
CA GLN A 768 21.99 -2.70 -30.03
C GLN A 768 22.61 -3.83 -30.87
N SER A 769 23.22 -3.53 -32.02
CA SER A 769 23.87 -4.52 -32.89
C SER A 769 24.95 -5.32 -32.16
N THR A 770 25.82 -4.67 -31.38
CA THR A 770 26.85 -5.34 -30.57
C THR A 770 26.24 -6.31 -29.57
N TYR A 771 25.19 -5.90 -28.84
CA TYR A 771 24.55 -6.78 -27.85
C TYR A 771 23.69 -7.88 -28.47
N LEU A 772 23.07 -7.64 -29.63
CA LEU A 772 22.42 -8.69 -30.43
C LEU A 772 23.47 -9.73 -30.86
N GLN A 773 24.66 -9.31 -31.31
CA GLN A 773 25.77 -10.24 -31.59
C GLN A 773 26.20 -11.01 -30.32
N LYS A 774 26.34 -10.34 -29.17
CA LYS A 774 26.66 -11.01 -27.88
C LYS A 774 25.63 -12.08 -27.53
N TYR A 775 24.34 -11.80 -27.69
CA TYR A 775 23.27 -12.76 -27.40
C TYR A 775 23.31 -13.98 -28.33
N LEU A 776 23.69 -13.80 -29.60
CA LEU A 776 23.87 -14.91 -30.54
C LEU A 776 25.02 -15.84 -30.11
N CYS A 777 26.16 -15.28 -29.69
CA CYS A 777 27.28 -16.07 -29.16
C CYS A 777 26.89 -16.83 -27.88
N TYR A 778 26.15 -16.20 -26.96
CA TYR A 778 25.68 -16.83 -25.72
C TYR A 778 24.54 -17.85 -25.92
N TYR A 779 23.80 -17.74 -27.02
CA TYR A 779 22.82 -18.74 -27.45
C TYR A 779 23.53 -19.99 -27.99
N LYS A 780 24.50 -19.82 -28.90
CA LYS A 780 25.32 -20.92 -29.44
C LYS A 780 26.15 -21.63 -28.36
N ASN A 781 26.69 -20.88 -27.40
CA ASN A 781 27.53 -21.40 -26.32
C ASN A 781 26.86 -21.20 -24.95
N LYS A 782 26.15 -22.22 -24.47
CA LYS A 782 25.44 -22.20 -23.18
C LYS A 782 26.35 -22.14 -21.95
N SER A 783 27.67 -22.37 -22.09
CA SER A 783 28.63 -22.28 -20.97
C SER A 783 29.06 -20.85 -20.62
N LEU A 784 28.79 -19.87 -21.50
CA LEU A 784 29.16 -18.47 -21.27
C LEU A 784 28.24 -17.80 -20.24
N ILE A 785 28.84 -17.12 -19.26
CA ILE A 785 28.18 -16.30 -18.24
C ILE A 785 29.02 -15.03 -18.05
N ASP A 786 28.37 -13.87 -17.99
CA ASP A 786 29.04 -12.61 -17.69
C ASP A 786 29.43 -12.55 -16.20
N LYS A 787 30.74 -12.53 -15.92
CA LYS A 787 31.28 -12.67 -14.56
C LYS A 787 31.09 -11.43 -13.68
N ASP A 788 30.86 -10.27 -14.29
CA ASP A 788 30.83 -8.98 -13.57
C ASP A 788 29.46 -8.66 -12.96
N GLN A 789 28.43 -9.49 -13.24
CA GLN A 789 27.06 -9.28 -12.80
C GLN A 789 26.89 -9.04 -11.30
N GLY A 790 27.71 -9.67 -10.44
CA GLY A 790 27.67 -9.44 -8.99
C GLY A 790 28.21 -8.06 -8.61
N THR A 791 29.43 -7.78 -9.06
CA THR A 791 30.15 -6.52 -8.79
C THR A 791 29.42 -5.30 -9.33
N LEU A 792 28.92 -5.37 -10.56
CA LEU A 792 28.17 -4.28 -11.21
C LEU A 792 26.84 -4.02 -10.51
N ARG A 793 26.14 -5.07 -10.07
CA ARG A 793 24.90 -4.92 -9.31
C ARG A 793 25.13 -4.13 -8.02
N ASP A 794 26.11 -4.52 -7.23
CA ASP A 794 26.37 -3.89 -5.94
C ASP A 794 26.94 -2.47 -6.11
N GLY A 795 27.74 -2.25 -7.16
CA GLY A 795 28.18 -0.91 -7.61
C GLY A 795 27.01 0.00 -7.99
N CYS A 796 26.11 -0.45 -8.86
CA CYS A 796 24.93 0.30 -9.28
C CYS A 796 23.98 0.60 -8.11
N LEU A 797 23.68 -0.38 -7.25
CA LEU A 797 22.82 -0.15 -6.08
C LEU A 797 23.42 0.87 -5.11
N LYS A 798 24.74 0.85 -4.90
CA LYS A 798 25.44 1.85 -4.10
C LYS A 798 25.37 3.23 -4.77
N TYR A 799 25.66 3.33 -6.07
CA TYR A 799 25.66 4.60 -6.82
C TYR A 799 24.26 5.24 -6.89
N TRP A 800 23.21 4.45 -7.11
CA TRP A 800 21.82 4.93 -7.17
C TRP A 800 21.18 5.16 -5.79
N LEU A 801 21.95 5.02 -4.71
CA LEU A 801 21.49 5.12 -3.33
C LEU A 801 20.28 4.21 -3.04
N VAL A 802 20.34 2.94 -3.45
CA VAL A 802 19.32 1.92 -3.23
C VAL A 802 19.85 0.84 -2.28
N PRO A 803 19.21 0.61 -1.12
CA PRO A 803 19.65 -0.44 -0.19
C PRO A 803 19.69 -1.84 -0.84
N ASN A 804 20.82 -2.53 -0.71
CA ASN A 804 20.97 -3.91 -1.16
C ASN A 804 20.25 -4.89 -0.20
N LYS A 805 18.91 -4.92 -0.29
CA LYS A 805 18.03 -5.74 0.56
C LYS A 805 17.26 -6.74 -0.31
N PRO A 806 17.08 -8.00 0.12
CA PRO A 806 16.26 -8.96 -0.62
C PRO A 806 14.79 -8.54 -0.60
N GLN A 807 14.06 -8.86 -1.67
CA GLN A 807 12.61 -8.67 -1.74
C GLN A 807 11.93 -9.53 -0.67
N ARG A 808 11.21 -8.91 0.26
CA ARG A 808 10.45 -9.62 1.31
C ARG A 808 9.24 -10.33 0.70
N ARG A 809 9.36 -11.64 0.46
CA ARG A 809 8.26 -12.46 -0.05
C ARG A 809 7.25 -12.79 1.06
N GLY A 810 6.10 -12.11 1.05
CA GLY A 810 4.77 -12.64 1.41
C GLY A 810 4.45 -13.17 2.82
N ALA A 811 5.42 -13.66 3.60
CA ALA A 811 5.18 -14.38 4.85
C ALA A 811 5.95 -13.83 6.07
N GLU A 812 7.11 -13.18 5.86
CA GLU A 812 7.94 -12.59 6.94
C GLU A 812 7.61 -11.13 7.24
N HIS A 813 6.35 -10.73 7.04
CA HIS A 813 5.83 -9.55 7.73
C HIS A 813 5.64 -9.95 9.18
N TYR A 814 6.57 -9.55 10.06
CA TYR A 814 6.35 -9.59 11.50
C TYR A 814 5.07 -8.82 11.78
N ARG A 815 3.96 -9.53 11.99
CA ARG A 815 2.65 -8.94 12.24
C ARG A 815 2.75 -8.16 13.53
N ILE A 816 2.96 -6.86 13.40
CA ILE A 816 3.08 -5.98 14.56
C ILE A 816 1.70 -5.91 15.19
N ASP A 817 1.56 -6.56 16.33
CA ASP A 817 0.36 -6.50 17.14
C ASP A 817 0.11 -5.04 17.59
N PRO A 818 -1.14 -4.53 17.53
CA PRO A 818 -1.43 -3.14 17.89
C PRO A 818 -1.03 -2.77 19.33
N GLU A 819 -1.12 -3.70 20.28
CA GLU A 819 -0.69 -3.46 21.66
C GLU A 819 0.84 -3.50 21.78
N GLN A 820 1.53 -4.43 21.09
CA GLN A 820 3.00 -4.41 21.03
C GLN A 820 3.51 -3.11 20.40
N TYR A 821 2.87 -2.64 19.33
CA TYR A 821 3.22 -1.38 18.67
C TYR A 821 3.00 -0.20 19.61
N PHE A 822 1.82 -0.10 20.23
CA PHE A 822 1.51 0.92 21.24
C PHE A 822 2.58 0.99 22.34
N ARG A 823 2.85 -0.15 23.00
CA ARG A 823 3.83 -0.27 24.10
C ARG A 823 5.24 0.15 23.69
N SER A 824 5.60 0.06 22.41
CA SER A 824 6.93 0.48 21.92
C SER A 824 7.14 2.00 21.91
N PHE A 825 6.07 2.81 21.83
CA PHE A 825 6.16 4.28 21.88
C PHE A 825 5.71 4.87 23.22
N SER A 826 4.68 4.31 23.85
CA SER A 826 4.16 4.79 25.15
C SER A 826 5.04 4.37 26.34
N GLY A 827 5.92 3.38 26.13
CA GLY A 827 6.82 2.84 27.16
C GLY A 827 6.05 2.10 28.26
N LYS A 828 6.69 1.92 29.42
CA LYS A 828 6.06 1.27 30.59
C LYS A 828 5.21 2.22 31.46
N MET A 829 5.15 3.52 31.13
CA MET A 829 4.53 4.53 32.00
C MET A 829 3.05 4.78 31.73
N TYR A 830 2.57 4.56 30.51
CA TYR A 830 1.17 4.78 30.13
C TYR A 830 0.50 3.44 29.79
N SER A 831 -0.50 3.04 30.59
CA SER A 831 -1.32 1.86 30.32
C SER A 831 -2.53 2.22 29.46
N LEU A 832 -3.12 1.20 28.81
CA LEU A 832 -4.33 1.39 27.98
C LEU A 832 -5.56 1.81 28.81
N GLU A 833 -5.56 1.57 30.13
CA GLU A 833 -6.59 2.10 31.05
C GLU A 833 -6.63 3.64 31.06
N ASN A 834 -5.48 4.31 30.86
CA ASN A 834 -5.39 5.76 30.87
C ASN A 834 -6.12 6.42 29.68
N VAL A 835 -6.36 5.67 28.60
CA VAL A 835 -7.11 6.15 27.42
C VAL A 835 -8.60 6.28 27.74
N ASN A 836 -9.13 5.39 28.58
CA ASN A 836 -10.54 5.35 28.99
C ASN A 836 -10.82 6.17 30.26
N ALA A 837 -9.85 6.96 30.73
CA ALA A 837 -10.02 7.82 31.88
C ALA A 837 -10.95 8.99 31.52
N ARG A 838 -12.09 9.10 32.22
CA ARG A 838 -13.04 10.22 32.03
C ARG A 838 -12.34 11.56 32.22
N LEU A 839 -12.45 12.44 31.23
CA LEU A 839 -11.83 13.77 31.30
C LEU A 839 -12.56 14.64 32.35
N PRO A 840 -11.82 15.48 33.11
CA PRO A 840 -12.43 16.42 34.04
C PRO A 840 -13.23 17.49 33.28
N MET A 841 -14.31 17.95 33.90
CA MET A 841 -15.09 19.08 33.40
C MET A 841 -14.27 20.37 33.50
N PHE A 842 -14.35 21.20 32.45
CA PHE A 842 -13.79 22.54 32.44
C PHE A 842 -14.62 23.49 33.33
N THR A 843 -13.96 24.25 34.20
CA THR A 843 -14.60 25.22 35.10
C THR A 843 -13.84 26.55 35.10
N MET A 844 -14.56 27.66 35.35
CA MET A 844 -13.97 29.01 35.36
C MET A 844 -12.87 29.20 36.42
N GLU A 845 -12.87 28.40 37.50
CA GLU A 845 -11.84 28.45 38.55
C GLU A 845 -10.41 28.21 38.03
N LEU A 846 -10.28 27.44 36.95
CA LEU A 846 -8.99 27.16 36.31
C LEU A 846 -8.33 28.46 35.82
N LEU A 847 -9.13 29.32 35.16
CA LEU A 847 -8.71 30.60 34.58
C LEU A 847 -8.66 31.72 35.63
N THR A 848 -9.65 31.81 36.51
CA THR A 848 -9.84 32.97 37.41
C THR A 848 -8.91 33.01 38.63
N ARG A 849 -8.25 31.90 39.01
CA ARG A 849 -7.22 31.90 40.07
C ARG A 849 -6.02 32.77 39.66
N ARG A 850 -6.02 34.05 40.07
CA ARG A 850 -4.96 35.02 39.76
C ARG A 850 -3.69 34.77 40.58
N LEU A 851 -2.61 34.41 39.88
CA LEU A 851 -1.23 34.63 40.31
C LEU A 851 -0.62 35.66 39.35
N LEU A 852 0.10 36.63 39.87
CA LEU A 852 0.72 37.69 39.05
C LEU A 852 1.74 37.08 38.08
N LYS A 853 1.62 37.44 36.79
CA LYS A 853 2.46 37.04 35.62
C LYS A 853 2.09 35.75 34.85
N GLU A 854 0.93 35.14 35.07
CA GLU A 854 0.50 33.93 34.32
C GLU A 854 -0.45 34.24 33.15
N LEU A 855 -0.10 33.81 31.92
CA LEU A 855 -0.96 33.83 30.73
C LEU A 855 -1.81 32.54 30.64
N LYS A 856 -2.84 32.45 31.46
CA LYS A 856 -3.65 31.22 31.53
C LYS A 856 -4.46 30.91 30.27
N TYR A 857 -4.86 31.92 29.50
CA TYR A 857 -5.67 31.72 28.29
C TYR A 857 -4.83 31.16 27.13
N ALA A 858 -3.57 31.60 27.00
CA ALA A 858 -2.64 31.12 25.96
C ALA A 858 -2.06 29.73 26.24
N GLU A 859 -2.17 29.20 27.48
CA GLU A 859 -1.72 27.83 27.81
C GLU A 859 -2.53 26.71 27.14
N PHE A 860 -3.71 27.02 26.56
CA PHE A 860 -4.66 26.02 26.09
C PHE A 860 -5.00 26.16 24.61
N SER A 861 -5.10 25.01 23.96
CA SER A 861 -5.70 24.81 22.65
C SER A 861 -7.08 24.17 22.77
N LEU A 862 -7.98 24.54 21.87
CA LEU A 862 -9.37 24.10 21.80
C LEU A 862 -9.62 23.33 20.50
N ASN A 863 -10.30 22.18 20.59
CA ASN A 863 -10.89 21.49 19.44
C ASN A 863 -12.41 21.31 19.66
N ILE A 864 -13.20 21.47 18.61
CA ILE A 864 -14.64 21.17 18.64
C ILE A 864 -14.85 19.66 18.63
N LEU A 865 -15.73 19.15 19.48
CA LEU A 865 -16.23 17.78 19.49
C LEU A 865 -17.71 17.75 19.08
N SER A 866 -18.04 16.81 18.20
CA SER A 866 -19.38 16.57 17.65
C SER A 866 -20.16 15.46 18.37
N ASN A 867 -19.42 14.53 18.97
CA ASN A 867 -19.97 13.43 19.75
C ASN A 867 -20.33 13.85 21.18
N LYS A 868 -21.14 13.03 21.87
CA LYS A 868 -21.52 13.28 23.26
C LYS A 868 -20.29 13.32 24.16
N THR A 869 -20.36 14.04 25.27
CA THR A 869 -19.26 14.10 26.26
C THR A 869 -18.89 12.73 26.84
N THR A 870 -19.83 11.78 26.86
CA THR A 870 -19.62 10.39 27.28
C THR A 870 -18.80 9.56 26.28
N THR A 871 -18.77 9.94 25.01
CA THR A 871 -18.11 9.23 23.91
C THR A 871 -16.77 9.88 23.60
N GLN A 872 -15.82 9.71 24.53
CA GLN A 872 -14.49 10.34 24.52
C GLN A 872 -13.72 10.13 23.20
N PRO A 873 -12.76 11.02 22.88
CA PRO A 873 -11.80 10.81 21.80
C PRO A 873 -11.14 9.43 21.85
N GLU A 874 -11.01 8.79 20.68
CA GLU A 874 -10.55 7.41 20.55
C GLU A 874 -9.10 7.36 20.06
N LEU A 875 -8.32 6.40 20.55
CA LEU A 875 -6.98 6.13 20.04
C LEU A 875 -7.06 5.21 18.81
N LEU A 876 -6.51 5.66 17.69
CA LEU A 876 -6.43 4.91 16.43
C LEU A 876 -4.98 4.50 16.15
N ILE A 877 -4.77 3.22 15.82
CA ILE A 877 -3.49 2.68 15.36
C ILE A 877 -3.66 1.98 14.02
N SER A 878 -2.80 2.30 13.05
CA SER A 878 -2.68 1.56 11.78
C SER A 878 -1.41 0.71 11.79
N THR A 879 -1.56 -0.58 11.51
CA THR A 879 -0.46 -1.54 11.32
C THR A 879 -0.60 -2.21 9.94
N GLU A 880 0.41 -2.99 9.54
CA GLU A 880 0.41 -3.77 8.29
C GLU A 880 -0.80 -4.75 8.17
N VAL A 881 -1.45 -5.07 9.31
CA VAL A 881 -2.63 -5.95 9.39
C VAL A 881 -3.95 -5.18 9.23
N GLY A 882 -3.92 -3.84 9.34
CA GLY A 882 -5.07 -2.95 9.17
C GLY A 882 -5.16 -1.86 10.24
N VAL A 883 -6.31 -1.18 10.28
CA VAL A 883 -6.56 -0.08 11.21
C VAL A 883 -7.41 -0.55 12.39
N PHE A 884 -7.00 -0.19 13.60
CA PHE A 884 -7.60 -0.55 14.87
C PHE A 884 -7.94 0.70 15.67
N ILE A 885 -9.02 0.64 16.43
CA ILE A 885 -9.39 1.66 17.42
C ILE A 885 -9.43 1.01 18.80
N TRP A 886 -8.97 1.76 19.81
CA TRP A 886 -9.10 1.41 21.21
C TRP A 886 -10.50 1.79 21.74
N LYS A 887 -11.17 0.83 22.36
CA LYS A 887 -12.32 1.05 23.26
C LYS A 887 -12.02 0.37 24.59
N GLU A 888 -12.64 -0.77 24.87
CA GLU A 888 -12.22 -1.67 25.97
C GLU A 888 -11.15 -2.68 25.51
N ARG A 889 -11.04 -2.86 24.20
CA ARG A 889 -10.09 -3.72 23.49
C ARG A 889 -9.76 -3.08 22.13
N TRP A 890 -8.73 -3.59 21.46
CA TRP A 890 -8.44 -3.23 20.08
C TRP A 890 -9.50 -3.82 19.15
N GLU A 891 -10.33 -2.95 18.56
CA GLU A 891 -11.32 -3.32 17.55
C GLU A 891 -10.81 -2.94 16.16
N LYS A 892 -10.66 -3.92 15.26
CA LYS A 892 -10.32 -3.66 13.87
C LYS A 892 -11.47 -2.95 13.17
N ILE A 893 -11.22 -1.80 12.55
CA ILE A 893 -12.23 -1.09 11.76
C ILE A 893 -12.53 -1.91 10.49
N GLY A 894 -13.80 -2.30 10.33
CA GLY A 894 -14.22 -3.25 9.30
C GLY A 894 -14.05 -2.77 7.85
N ASN A 895 -13.79 -3.73 6.95
CA ASN A 895 -13.82 -3.68 5.47
C ASN A 895 -12.53 -3.35 4.69
N ASN A 896 -11.36 -3.18 5.31
CA ASN A 896 -10.11 -2.81 4.61
C ASN A 896 -10.20 -1.49 3.78
N LEU A 897 -11.30 -0.73 3.91
CA LEU A 897 -11.56 0.53 3.19
C LEU A 897 -10.82 1.73 3.79
N MET A 898 -10.26 1.57 4.99
CA MET A 898 -9.59 2.65 5.70
C MET A 898 -8.20 2.90 5.11
N ARG A 899 -8.05 3.99 4.36
CA ARG A 899 -6.81 4.34 3.63
C ARG A 899 -5.80 5.07 4.51
N ILE A 900 -5.53 4.54 5.70
CA ILE A 900 -4.51 5.06 6.63
C ILE A 900 -3.28 4.16 6.53
N PRO A 901 -2.14 4.65 6.00
CA PRO A 901 -0.86 3.94 5.99
C PRO A 901 -0.48 3.35 7.35
N ASP A 902 0.27 2.26 7.33
CA ASP A 902 0.77 1.60 8.54
C ASP A 902 1.68 2.54 9.36
N LYS A 903 2.06 2.09 10.56
CA LYS A 903 2.95 2.82 11.46
C LYS A 903 2.42 4.23 11.79
N THR A 904 1.11 4.32 12.03
CA THR A 904 0.39 5.58 12.30
C THR A 904 -0.39 5.45 13.61
N VAL A 905 -0.28 6.44 14.49
CA VAL A 905 -0.90 6.50 15.83
C VAL A 905 -1.50 7.90 16.04
N LEU A 906 -2.81 7.97 16.18
CA LEU A 906 -3.59 9.22 16.18
C LEU A 906 -4.61 9.22 17.32
N LEU A 907 -4.91 10.41 17.87
CA LEU A 907 -6.13 10.64 18.65
C LEU A 907 -7.20 11.16 17.69
N VAL A 908 -8.35 10.49 17.62
CA VAL A 908 -9.38 10.78 16.62
C VAL A 908 -10.79 10.89 17.20
N GLU A 909 -11.65 11.56 16.46
CA GLU A 909 -13.10 11.51 16.62
C GLU A 909 -13.73 10.96 15.33
N ARG A 910 -14.67 9.99 15.46
CA ARG A 910 -15.59 9.65 14.36
C ARG A 910 -16.78 10.61 14.38
N ALA A 911 -16.74 11.63 13.53
CA ALA A 911 -17.79 12.65 13.44
C ALA A 911 -18.91 12.26 12.45
N THR A 912 -20.07 12.86 12.63
CA THR A 912 -21.19 12.78 11.68
C THR A 912 -21.28 14.10 10.92
N ALA A 913 -21.22 14.03 9.58
CA ALA A 913 -21.43 15.18 8.71
C ALA A 913 -22.92 15.35 8.39
N TYR A 914 -23.39 16.59 8.35
CA TYR A 914 -24.77 16.97 8.10
C TYR A 914 -24.88 17.87 6.87
N LYS A 915 -26.10 17.99 6.34
CA LYS A 915 -26.48 19.00 5.36
C LYS A 915 -27.70 19.75 5.88
N LEU A 916 -27.74 21.06 5.67
CA LEU A 916 -28.92 21.88 5.98
C LEU A 916 -29.88 21.86 4.78
N VAL A 917 -31.10 21.38 4.99
CA VAL A 917 -32.19 21.33 4.00
C VAL A 917 -33.46 21.86 4.66
N GLU A 918 -34.04 22.94 4.15
CA GLU A 918 -35.27 23.55 4.67
C GLU A 918 -35.26 23.80 6.21
N ASN A 919 -34.11 24.24 6.75
CA ASN A 919 -33.83 24.42 8.18
C ASN A 919 -33.83 23.14 9.04
N CYS A 920 -33.87 21.96 8.43
CA CYS A 920 -33.61 20.67 9.07
C CYS A 920 -32.17 20.21 8.78
N LEU A 921 -31.54 19.53 9.75
CA LEU A 921 -30.27 18.83 9.54
C LEU A 921 -30.54 17.39 9.10
N GLU A 922 -30.11 17.08 7.89
CA GLU A 922 -30.07 15.71 7.36
C GLU A 922 -28.66 15.14 7.51
N THR A 923 -28.54 13.90 7.99
CA THR A 923 -27.26 13.20 8.05
C THR A 923 -26.79 12.89 6.63
N MET A 924 -25.55 13.24 6.29
CA MET A 924 -24.97 12.87 5.00
C MET A 924 -24.66 11.37 4.96
N GLU A 925 -25.00 10.71 3.84
CA GLU A 925 -24.60 9.33 3.51
C GLU A 925 -23.09 9.22 3.20
N THR A 926 -22.26 9.62 4.16
CA THR A 926 -20.82 9.38 4.15
C THR A 926 -20.54 8.11 4.95
N ASN A 927 -19.60 7.28 4.49
CA ASN A 927 -19.16 6.07 5.20
C ASN A 927 -18.32 6.36 6.46
N GLY A 928 -18.59 7.47 7.15
CA GLY A 928 -17.86 7.99 8.30
C GLY A 928 -16.87 9.10 7.96
N LEU A 929 -16.79 10.10 8.84
CA LEU A 929 -15.76 11.14 8.86
C LEU A 929 -14.86 10.90 10.08
N ILE A 930 -13.54 10.87 9.88
CA ILE A 930 -12.55 10.77 10.95
C ILE A 930 -11.81 12.10 11.05
N ARG A 931 -11.91 12.75 12.22
CA ARG A 931 -11.22 13.98 12.56
C ARG A 931 -10.03 13.67 13.46
N ILE A 932 -8.82 14.00 13.02
CA ILE A 932 -7.60 13.93 13.85
C ILE A 932 -7.64 15.08 14.85
N LEU A 933 -7.53 14.79 16.14
CA LEU A 933 -7.51 15.76 17.24
C LEU A 933 -6.08 15.99 17.77
N ASP A 934 -5.22 14.98 17.68
CA ASP A 934 -3.79 15.02 18.00
C ASP A 934 -3.10 13.83 17.30
N ALA A 935 -1.77 13.87 17.14
CA ALA A 935 -1.00 12.81 16.48
C ALA A 935 0.27 12.45 17.27
N ALA A 936 0.59 11.15 17.35
CA ALA A 936 1.83 10.66 17.94
C ALA A 936 2.84 10.22 16.87
N VAL A 937 2.38 9.41 15.92
CA VAL A 937 3.21 8.85 14.84
C VAL A 937 2.43 8.91 13.53
N ILE A 938 3.07 9.31 12.44
CA ILE A 938 2.44 9.42 11.11
C ILE A 938 3.30 8.71 10.06
N ASN A 939 2.87 7.54 9.57
CA ASN A 939 3.65 6.71 8.64
C ASN A 939 5.12 6.49 9.06
N GLY A 940 5.34 6.22 10.34
CA GLY A 940 6.65 6.05 10.98
C GLY A 940 7.32 7.35 11.48
N ASP A 941 6.76 8.53 11.19
CA ASP A 941 7.27 9.83 11.67
C ASP A 941 6.80 10.11 13.11
N ASP A 942 7.70 10.09 14.11
CA ASP A 942 7.39 10.43 15.50
C ASP A 942 7.27 11.95 15.69
N VAL A 943 6.03 12.42 15.73
CA VAL A 943 5.67 13.81 15.98
C VAL A 943 5.32 14.07 17.45
N SER A 944 5.29 13.03 18.30
CA SER A 944 4.70 13.07 19.65
C SER A 944 5.32 14.11 20.60
N ARG A 945 6.55 14.56 20.32
CA ARG A 945 7.32 15.55 21.11
C ARG A 945 7.31 16.97 20.56
N LEU A 946 6.77 17.20 19.36
CA LEU A 946 6.66 18.54 18.79
C LEU A 946 5.62 19.38 19.53
N SER A 947 5.70 20.70 19.36
CA SER A 947 4.61 21.63 19.66
C SER A 947 3.31 21.19 18.97
N TYR A 948 2.16 21.42 19.63
CA TYR A 948 0.86 20.95 19.15
C TYR A 948 0.52 21.49 17.74
N SER A 949 0.88 22.74 17.40
CA SER A 949 0.69 23.27 16.04
C SER A 949 1.42 22.44 14.99
N LYS A 950 2.72 22.16 15.19
CA LYS A 950 3.52 21.35 14.26
C LYS A 950 3.00 19.91 14.14
N ARG A 951 2.50 19.29 15.23
CA ARG A 951 1.84 17.97 15.18
C ARG A 951 0.62 17.99 14.26
N MET A 952 -0.20 19.03 14.38
CA MET A 952 -1.42 19.18 13.60
C MET A 952 -1.15 19.64 12.15
N GLU A 953 -0.09 20.40 11.89
CA GLU A 953 0.39 20.72 10.54
C GLU A 953 0.91 19.47 9.81
N ALA A 954 1.69 18.62 10.50
CA ALA A 954 2.09 17.32 9.99
C ALA A 954 0.87 16.43 9.68
N ALA A 955 -0.10 16.36 10.59
CA ALA A 955 -1.36 15.66 10.36
C ALA A 955 -2.17 16.24 9.17
N ARG A 956 -2.13 17.57 8.97
CA ARG A 956 -2.80 18.24 7.85
C ARG A 956 -2.13 17.94 6.51
N LYS A 957 -0.79 17.90 6.46
CA LYS A 957 -0.02 17.44 5.29
C LYS A 957 -0.33 15.98 4.96
N PHE A 958 -0.41 15.13 5.98
CA PHE A 958 -0.82 13.72 5.84
C PHE A 958 -2.23 13.54 5.29
N CYS A 959 -3.23 14.27 5.82
CA CYS A 959 -4.58 14.28 5.26
C CYS A 959 -4.59 14.69 3.77
N ARG A 960 -3.87 15.76 3.40
CA ARG A 960 -3.74 16.21 2.00
C ARG A 960 -3.08 15.15 1.09
N ALA A 961 -2.07 14.43 1.58
CA ALA A 961 -1.42 13.36 0.83
C ALA A 961 -2.34 12.15 0.57
N LEU A 962 -3.33 11.91 1.45
CA LEU A 962 -4.31 10.83 1.33
C LEU A 962 -5.62 11.25 0.65
N GLN A 963 -5.91 12.56 0.60
CA GLN A 963 -7.12 13.16 0.06
C GLN A 963 -7.40 12.66 -1.36
N LEU A 964 -8.65 12.31 -1.63
CA LEU A 964 -9.10 11.86 -2.94
C LEU A 964 -9.76 13.00 -3.70
N VAL A 965 -9.46 13.11 -5.00
CA VAL A 965 -10.12 14.06 -5.91
C VAL A 965 -11.54 13.59 -6.23
N ILE A 966 -11.70 12.27 -6.40
CA ILE A 966 -12.99 11.59 -6.48
C ILE A 966 -13.14 10.74 -5.21
N PRO A 967 -14.07 11.03 -4.29
CA PRO A 967 -14.18 10.38 -2.98
C PRO A 967 -14.79 8.97 -3.05
N LYS A 968 -14.37 8.16 -4.03
CA LYS A 968 -14.78 6.77 -4.29
C LYS A 968 -13.55 5.97 -4.71
N VAL A 969 -13.39 4.79 -4.11
CA VAL A 969 -12.32 3.85 -4.45
C VAL A 969 -12.93 2.56 -4.98
N ARG A 970 -12.32 2.01 -6.04
CA ARG A 970 -12.71 0.74 -6.63
C ARG A 970 -12.19 -0.42 -5.79
N ILE A 971 -13.05 -1.37 -5.47
CA ILE A 971 -12.69 -2.63 -4.80
C ILE A 971 -13.33 -3.82 -5.54
N GLY A 972 -12.77 -5.02 -5.35
CA GLY A 972 -13.15 -6.22 -6.08
C GLY A 972 -12.27 -6.45 -7.31
N TRP A 973 -12.60 -7.48 -8.10
CA TRP A 973 -11.92 -7.85 -9.34
C TRP A 973 -12.95 -8.26 -10.40
N ARG A 974 -12.78 -7.79 -11.64
CA ARG A 974 -13.62 -8.14 -12.80
C ARG A 974 -15.11 -7.92 -12.50
N ALA A 975 -15.93 -8.97 -12.60
CA ALA A 975 -17.39 -8.91 -12.46
C ALA A 975 -17.90 -8.56 -11.04
N GLN A 976 -17.02 -8.51 -10.03
CA GLN A 976 -17.35 -8.11 -8.66
C GLN A 976 -16.81 -6.71 -8.31
N GLU A 977 -16.39 -5.92 -9.29
CA GLU A 977 -15.92 -4.55 -9.07
C GLU A 977 -17.05 -3.62 -8.63
N ARG A 978 -16.86 -2.95 -7.49
CA ARG A 978 -17.76 -1.93 -6.96
C ARG A 978 -16.98 -0.70 -6.48
N TYR A 979 -17.59 0.47 -6.65
CA TYR A 979 -17.06 1.71 -6.10
C TYR A 979 -17.64 1.93 -4.71
N VAL A 980 -16.77 2.21 -3.74
CA VAL A 980 -17.16 2.50 -2.36
C VAL A 980 -16.48 3.79 -1.93
N ALA A 981 -17.22 4.69 -1.27
CA ALA A 981 -16.63 5.84 -0.62
C ALA A 981 -15.85 5.35 0.62
N PRO A 982 -14.52 5.51 0.70
CA PRO A 982 -13.81 5.26 1.95
C PRO A 982 -14.19 6.32 2.99
N PRO A 983 -14.06 6.03 4.30
CA PRO A 983 -14.16 7.04 5.34
C PRO A 983 -13.17 8.18 5.07
N GLN A 984 -13.63 9.43 5.21
CA GLN A 984 -12.79 10.60 4.95
C GLN A 984 -11.94 10.93 6.18
N LEU A 985 -10.70 11.36 5.98
CA LEU A 985 -9.76 11.70 7.04
C LEU A 985 -9.37 13.19 6.95
N VAL A 986 -9.70 13.97 7.99
CA VAL A 986 -9.40 15.40 8.07
C VAL A 986 -8.76 15.76 9.42
N THR A 987 -8.08 16.90 9.53
CA THR A 987 -7.67 17.44 10.84
C THR A 987 -8.78 18.29 11.44
N ALA A 988 -9.01 18.17 12.74
CA ALA A 988 -9.77 19.15 13.48
C ALA A 988 -9.11 20.53 13.40
N GLU A 989 -9.92 21.59 13.31
CA GLU A 989 -9.43 22.95 13.48
C GLU A 989 -8.93 23.20 14.92
N ILE A 990 -8.01 24.16 15.03
CA ILE A 990 -7.35 24.57 16.28
C ILE A 990 -7.84 25.98 16.61
N PHE A 991 -8.32 26.18 17.83
CA PHE A 991 -8.71 27.50 18.33
C PHE A 991 -7.98 27.80 19.66
N THR A 992 -7.76 29.07 19.97
CA THR A 992 -7.36 29.51 21.32
C THR A 992 -8.50 30.28 21.98
N PHE A 993 -8.39 30.52 23.29
CA PHE A 993 -9.38 31.31 24.02
C PHE A 993 -9.54 32.74 23.46
N ASP A 994 -8.47 33.35 22.95
CA ASP A 994 -8.49 34.71 22.37
C ASP A 994 -9.38 34.80 21.11
N TYR A 995 -9.49 33.70 20.35
CA TYR A 995 -10.30 33.63 19.14
C TYR A 995 -11.78 33.27 19.42
N LEU A 996 -12.21 33.01 20.65
CA LEU A 996 -13.60 32.62 20.96
C LEU A 996 -14.64 33.65 20.47
N SER A 997 -14.34 34.95 20.56
CA SER A 997 -15.23 36.01 20.05
C SER A 997 -15.44 35.96 18.53
N GLN A 998 -14.45 35.47 17.79
CA GLN A 998 -14.53 35.27 16.35
C GLN A 998 -15.21 33.93 16.04
N LEU A 999 -14.87 32.87 16.78
CA LEU A 999 -15.48 31.55 16.67
C LEU A 999 -16.99 31.60 16.93
N ARG A 1000 -17.45 32.41 17.90
CA ARG A 1000 -18.88 32.68 18.17
C ARG A 1000 -19.66 33.06 16.91
N ARG A 1001 -19.05 33.76 15.96
CA ARG A 1001 -19.68 34.20 14.70
C ARG A 1001 -19.79 33.10 13.64
N ARG A 1002 -19.08 31.98 13.79
CA ARG A 1002 -19.16 30.81 12.90
C ARG A 1002 -20.24 29.82 13.32
N PHE A 1003 -20.75 29.92 14.54
CA PHE A 1003 -21.83 29.07 15.03
C PHE A 1003 -23.19 29.54 14.53
N SER A 1004 -24.08 28.60 14.24
CA SER A 1004 -25.49 28.85 13.94
C SER A 1004 -26.39 27.91 14.75
N TYR A 1005 -27.60 28.34 15.05
CA TYR A 1005 -28.59 27.53 15.77
C TYR A 1005 -29.52 26.83 14.78
N VAL A 1006 -29.76 25.54 15.01
CA VAL A 1006 -30.78 24.76 14.30
C VAL A 1006 -31.52 23.89 15.31
N ARG A 1007 -32.80 23.62 15.07
CA ARG A 1007 -33.55 22.64 15.85
C ARG A 1007 -33.45 21.27 15.19
N HIS A 1008 -32.92 20.28 15.90
CA HIS A 1008 -32.74 18.92 15.39
C HIS A 1008 -33.24 17.90 16.40
N LEU A 1009 -34.10 16.97 15.95
CA LEU A 1009 -34.75 15.95 16.79
C LEU A 1009 -35.45 16.50 18.04
N GLY A 1010 -35.95 17.75 17.96
CA GLY A 1010 -36.66 18.45 19.05
C GLY A 1010 -35.77 19.36 19.91
N GLU A 1011 -34.46 19.11 19.96
CA GLU A 1011 -33.46 19.86 20.72
C GLU A 1011 -32.94 21.07 19.92
N GLU A 1012 -32.53 22.13 20.62
CA GLU A 1012 -31.77 23.24 20.04
C GLU A 1012 -30.28 22.85 20.03
N VAL A 1013 -29.68 22.83 18.84
CA VAL A 1013 -28.27 22.45 18.64
C VAL A 1013 -27.50 23.57 17.94
N VAL A 1014 -26.20 23.65 18.26
CA VAL A 1014 -25.27 24.55 17.59
C VAL A 1014 -24.55 23.78 16.50
N ILE A 1015 -24.51 24.34 15.29
CA ILE A 1015 -23.76 23.83 14.14
C ILE A 1015 -22.58 24.73 13.79
N ILE A 1016 -21.54 24.12 13.22
CA ILE A 1016 -20.39 24.79 12.61
C ILE A 1016 -20.01 24.10 11.31
N GLU A 1017 -19.48 24.86 10.35
CA GLU A 1017 -18.81 24.32 9.17
C GLU A 1017 -17.28 24.29 9.39
N GLU A 1018 -16.68 23.13 9.12
CA GLU A 1018 -15.25 22.87 9.31
C GLU A 1018 -14.75 21.94 8.19
N ASN A 1019 -13.68 22.31 7.49
CA ASN A 1019 -13.16 21.57 6.32
C ASN A 1019 -14.22 21.26 5.23
N GLY A 1020 -15.28 22.08 5.10
CA GLY A 1020 -16.40 21.84 4.17
C GLY A 1020 -17.45 20.84 4.66
N TYR A 1021 -17.40 20.42 5.92
CA TYR A 1021 -18.39 19.57 6.56
C TYR A 1021 -19.16 20.35 7.63
N LEU A 1022 -20.50 20.30 7.56
CA LEU A 1022 -21.35 20.84 8.61
C LEU A 1022 -21.48 19.80 9.74
N MET A 1023 -21.23 20.21 10.98
CA MET A 1023 -21.26 19.34 12.15
C MET A 1023 -21.98 20.02 13.32
N ILE A 1024 -22.64 19.23 14.16
CA ILE A 1024 -23.15 19.69 15.45
C ILE A 1024 -21.98 19.82 16.42
N CYS A 1025 -21.90 20.91 17.19
CA CYS A 1025 -20.98 21.08 18.30
C CYS A 1025 -21.65 20.64 19.61
N LYS A 1026 -21.07 19.66 20.31
CA LYS A 1026 -21.57 19.16 21.61
C LYS A 1026 -20.63 19.41 22.77
N ALA A 1027 -19.34 19.61 22.50
CA ALA A 1027 -18.37 20.01 23.52
C ALA A 1027 -17.14 20.65 22.88
N LEU A 1028 -16.32 21.33 23.69
CA LEU A 1028 -14.95 21.67 23.34
C LEU A 1028 -13.97 20.82 24.16
N ARG A 1029 -13.01 20.19 23.50
CA ARG A 1029 -11.80 19.63 24.14
C ARG A 1029 -10.86 20.79 24.42
N VAL A 1030 -10.43 20.94 25.67
CA VAL A 1030 -9.45 21.94 26.10
C VAL A 1030 -8.16 21.20 26.47
N ALA A 1031 -7.07 21.38 25.71
CA ALA A 1031 -5.80 20.69 25.91
C ALA A 1031 -4.68 21.68 26.23
N ARG A 1032 -3.82 21.38 27.20
CA ARG A 1032 -2.64 22.22 27.54
C ARG A 1032 -1.56 22.07 26.46
N LEU A 1033 -0.85 23.16 26.19
CA LEU A 1033 0.27 23.23 25.23
C LEU A 1033 1.66 22.98 25.87
N LEU A 1034 1.79 23.29 27.17
CA LEU A 1034 3.00 23.10 27.95
C LEU A 1034 2.79 22.00 29.00
N LYS A 1035 3.87 21.31 29.35
CA LYS A 1035 3.88 20.30 30.43
C LYS A 1035 3.47 20.90 31.78
N GLU A 1036 3.01 20.04 32.67
CA GLU A 1036 2.57 20.39 34.03
C GLU A 1036 3.61 21.16 34.87
N SER A 1037 4.89 20.88 34.64
CA SER A 1037 6.04 21.53 35.30
C SER A 1037 6.29 22.95 34.81
N TYR A 1038 5.65 23.40 33.74
CA TYR A 1038 5.80 24.74 33.17
C TYR A 1038 4.53 25.60 33.34
N LYS A 1039 4.69 26.91 33.10
CA LYS A 1039 3.64 27.93 32.98
C LYS A 1039 3.96 28.87 31.84
N MET A 1040 2.94 29.43 31.18
CA MET A 1040 3.14 30.42 30.12
C MET A 1040 3.04 31.86 30.65
N GLY A 1041 3.86 32.75 30.09
CA GLY A 1041 3.85 34.19 30.34
C GLY A 1041 4.00 34.99 29.06
N TRP A 1042 3.69 36.29 29.12
CA TRP A 1042 3.88 37.24 28.02
C TRP A 1042 5.08 38.14 28.26
N SER A 1043 6.02 38.19 27.32
CA SER A 1043 7.09 39.18 27.36
C SER A 1043 6.60 40.47 26.72
N CYS A 1044 6.42 41.53 27.51
CA CYS A 1044 6.04 42.85 26.98
C CYS A 1044 7.12 43.41 26.06
N ASP A 1045 8.40 43.33 26.46
CA ASP A 1045 9.53 43.92 25.75
C ASP A 1045 9.79 43.25 24.38
N GLN A 1046 9.46 41.96 24.26
CA GLN A 1046 9.66 41.18 23.03
C GLN A 1046 8.36 40.81 22.32
N SER A 1047 7.20 41.18 22.87
CA SER A 1047 5.85 40.89 22.33
C SER A 1047 5.66 39.42 21.91
N ARG A 1048 6.08 38.48 22.75
CA ARG A 1048 5.97 37.03 22.49
C ARG A 1048 5.80 36.18 23.76
N ASN A 1049 5.26 34.97 23.57
CA ASN A 1049 5.05 33.98 24.62
C ASN A 1049 6.39 33.40 25.13
N TYR A 1050 6.42 33.05 26.41
CA TYR A 1050 7.52 32.30 27.02
C TYR A 1050 7.03 31.31 28.08
N ALA A 1051 7.82 30.27 28.33
CA ALA A 1051 7.60 29.25 29.35
C ALA A 1051 8.52 29.47 30.55
N ILE A 1052 8.00 29.21 31.75
CA ILE A 1052 8.71 29.28 33.03
C ILE A 1052 8.60 27.93 33.73
N SER A 1053 9.72 27.34 34.16
CA SER A 1053 9.71 26.13 34.98
C SER A 1053 9.27 26.44 36.42
N ARG A 1054 8.42 25.58 36.99
CA ARG A 1054 7.97 25.64 38.39
C ARG A 1054 9.00 25.08 39.37
N SER A 1055 9.90 24.22 38.90
CA SER A 1055 10.83 23.43 39.72
C SER A 1055 12.31 23.77 39.52
N GLN A 1056 12.66 24.45 38.42
CA GLN A 1056 14.03 24.84 38.10
C GLN A 1056 14.08 26.34 37.84
N SER A 1057 14.44 27.12 38.86
CA SER A 1057 14.62 28.58 38.78
C SER A 1057 15.69 28.99 37.76
N ASP A 1058 16.67 28.12 37.55
CA ASP A 1058 17.95 28.48 36.94
C ASP A 1058 17.91 28.44 35.41
N VAL A 1059 16.85 27.87 34.84
CA VAL A 1059 16.64 27.72 33.38
C VAL A 1059 16.10 29.02 32.75
N GLY A 1060 15.63 29.98 33.56
CA GLY A 1060 15.16 31.28 33.09
C GLY A 1060 13.83 31.23 32.34
N SER A 1061 13.65 32.16 31.40
CA SER A 1061 12.44 32.32 30.59
C SER A 1061 12.69 31.82 29.16
N LEU A 1062 11.99 30.75 28.76
CA LEU A 1062 12.20 30.08 27.48
C LEU A 1062 11.16 30.55 26.45
N PHE A 1063 11.59 31.22 25.38
CA PHE A 1063 10.70 31.65 24.31
C PHE A 1063 10.24 30.48 23.43
N GLU A 1064 9.15 30.68 22.69
CA GLU A 1064 8.45 29.65 21.90
C GLU A 1064 9.36 28.83 20.97
N GLU A 1065 10.32 29.49 20.32
CA GLU A 1065 11.38 28.87 19.50
C GLU A 1065 12.18 27.78 20.24
N LEU A 1066 12.37 27.92 21.55
CA LEU A 1066 13.19 27.05 22.40
C LEU A 1066 12.39 25.94 23.11
N TRP A 1067 11.05 25.96 23.05
CA TRP A 1067 10.19 25.02 23.79
C TRP A 1067 10.39 23.57 23.37
N GLU A 1068 10.71 23.32 22.10
CA GLU A 1068 10.94 21.96 21.58
C GLU A 1068 12.31 21.43 22.01
N GLU A 1069 13.36 22.26 21.92
CA GLU A 1069 14.73 21.93 22.37
C GLU A 1069 14.79 21.62 23.88
N HIS A 1070 14.12 22.46 24.69
CA HIS A 1070 14.09 22.32 26.14
C HIS A 1070 12.99 21.35 26.63
N GLY A 1071 12.23 20.75 25.71
CA GLY A 1071 11.19 19.77 26.01
C GLY A 1071 10.04 20.31 26.87
N CYS A 1072 9.72 21.60 26.77
CA CYS A 1072 8.63 22.28 27.50
C CYS A 1072 7.24 21.94 26.95
N CYS A 1073 7.16 21.67 25.64
CA CYS A 1073 5.93 21.27 24.95
C CYS A 1073 5.31 20.02 25.59
N SER A 1074 3.99 20.03 25.81
CA SER A 1074 3.24 18.84 26.19
C SER A 1074 3.27 17.82 25.05
N SER A 1075 3.68 16.60 25.35
CA SER A 1075 3.66 15.48 24.42
C SER A 1075 2.25 14.95 24.15
N PHE A 1076 2.07 14.25 23.02
CA PHE A 1076 0.82 13.55 22.71
C PHE A 1076 0.33 12.65 23.85
N TRP A 1077 1.25 11.95 24.53
CA TRP A 1077 0.89 10.99 25.59
C TRP A 1077 0.31 11.71 26.81
N GLU A 1078 0.88 12.86 27.19
CA GLU A 1078 0.35 13.71 28.26
C GLU A 1078 -1.01 14.34 27.88
N THR A 1079 -1.19 14.78 26.63
CA THR A 1079 -2.45 15.40 26.15
C THR A 1079 -3.55 14.40 25.80
N SER A 1080 -3.24 13.11 25.67
CA SER A 1080 -4.19 12.07 25.23
C SER A 1080 -4.44 10.99 26.28
N MET A 1081 -3.50 10.73 27.20
CA MET A 1081 -3.54 9.63 28.17
C MET A 1081 -3.25 10.13 29.59
N PRO A 1082 -4.19 10.85 30.22
CA PRO A 1082 -4.00 11.30 31.59
C PRO A 1082 -3.83 10.08 32.51
N LEU A 1083 -2.73 10.04 33.26
CA LEU A 1083 -2.56 9.08 34.35
C LEU A 1083 -3.75 9.18 35.31
N LYS A 1084 -4.20 8.04 35.86
CA LYS A 1084 -5.16 8.00 36.98
C LYS A 1084 -4.71 9.02 38.02
N GLN A 1085 -5.53 10.05 38.25
CA GLN A 1085 -5.10 11.30 38.86
C GLN A 1085 -4.38 11.09 40.20
N SER A 1086 -3.08 11.38 40.22
CA SER A 1086 -2.42 11.79 41.46
C SER A 1086 -3.12 13.05 41.96
N ARG A 1087 -3.36 13.16 43.27
CA ARG A 1087 -4.01 14.33 43.87
C ARG A 1087 -3.21 15.64 43.68
N ASP A 1088 -1.94 15.52 43.32
CA ASP A 1088 -0.97 16.62 43.33
C ASP A 1088 -0.64 17.17 41.93
N LEU A 1089 -1.12 16.56 40.84
CA LEU A 1089 -0.77 16.94 39.46
C LEU A 1089 -1.95 17.57 38.69
N PRO A 1090 -1.75 18.69 37.97
CA PRO A 1090 -2.82 19.38 37.24
C PRO A 1090 -3.22 18.62 35.96
N PRO A 1091 -4.52 18.49 35.63
CA PRO A 1091 -4.92 17.79 34.41
C PRO A 1091 -4.40 18.45 33.13
N MET A 1092 -4.03 17.63 32.16
CA MET A 1092 -3.50 18.05 30.87
C MET A 1092 -4.57 18.31 29.80
N GLN A 1093 -5.79 17.80 30.01
CA GLN A 1093 -6.94 18.06 29.15
C GLN A 1093 -8.26 18.05 29.95
N PHE A 1094 -9.25 18.80 29.44
CA PHE A 1094 -10.58 18.99 30.03
C PHE A 1094 -11.66 18.94 28.94
N ILE A 1095 -12.91 18.71 29.34
CA ILE A 1095 -14.09 18.83 28.46
C ILE A 1095 -14.96 20.00 28.94
N TRP A 1096 -15.24 20.94 28.05
CA TRP A 1096 -16.32 21.92 28.23
C TRP A 1096 -17.57 21.39 27.52
N SER A 1097 -18.49 20.79 28.29
CA SER A 1097 -19.77 20.31 27.73
C SER A 1097 -20.62 21.49 27.24
N TRP A 1098 -21.16 21.34 26.04
CA TRP A 1098 -22.18 22.21 25.46
C TRP A 1098 -23.51 21.45 25.28
N GLU A 1099 -23.62 20.22 25.76
CA GLU A 1099 -24.89 19.46 25.77
C GLU A 1099 -25.88 20.13 26.74
N ASN A 1100 -27.19 20.05 26.43
CA ASN A 1100 -28.22 20.57 27.32
C ASN A 1100 -28.20 19.83 28.67
N SER A 1101 -28.12 20.60 29.75
CA SER A 1101 -28.19 20.11 31.12
C SER A 1101 -29.56 19.53 31.42
N MET A 1102 -29.58 18.41 32.14
CA MET A 1102 -30.82 17.80 32.66
C MET A 1102 -31.23 18.38 34.04
N LEU A 1103 -30.39 19.25 34.62
CA LEU A 1103 -30.54 19.79 35.97
C LEU A 1103 -30.90 21.28 36.00
N ASP A 1104 -30.63 21.99 34.91
CA ASP A 1104 -30.86 23.44 34.74
C ASP A 1104 -30.87 23.81 33.24
N ASP A 1105 -30.95 25.11 32.96
CA ASP A 1105 -31.01 25.71 31.63
C ASP A 1105 -29.63 25.87 30.94
N TYR A 1106 -28.55 25.34 31.52
CA TYR A 1106 -27.22 25.43 30.92
C TYR A 1106 -27.13 24.54 29.66
N GLY A 1107 -26.74 25.13 28.53
CA GLY A 1107 -26.72 24.47 27.23
C GLY A 1107 -26.19 25.40 26.13
N PRO A 1108 -26.26 25.00 24.85
CA PRO A 1108 -25.58 25.69 23.75
C PRO A 1108 -25.94 27.17 23.64
N ARG A 1109 -27.21 27.49 23.87
CA ARG A 1109 -27.73 28.86 23.80
C ARG A 1109 -27.20 29.74 24.92
N VAL A 1110 -27.31 29.30 26.17
CA VAL A 1110 -26.79 30.02 27.35
C VAL A 1110 -25.28 30.21 27.26
N ILE A 1111 -24.54 29.19 26.81
CA ILE A 1111 -23.08 29.25 26.63
C ILE A 1111 -22.65 30.33 25.63
N LEU A 1112 -23.40 30.48 24.54
CA LEU A 1112 -23.11 31.44 23.48
C LEU A 1112 -23.67 32.85 23.74
N GLU A 1113 -24.87 33.00 24.30
CA GLU A 1113 -25.56 34.29 24.41
C GLU A 1113 -25.34 35.00 25.76
N SER A 1114 -25.34 34.27 26.89
CA SER A 1114 -25.38 34.85 28.23
C SER A 1114 -24.03 35.33 28.74
N ASP A 1115 -24.02 36.41 29.52
CA ASP A 1115 -22.80 36.99 30.10
C ASP A 1115 -22.13 36.10 31.15
N SER A 1116 -22.93 35.34 31.90
CA SER A 1116 -22.46 34.33 32.86
C SER A 1116 -23.58 33.33 33.16
N HIS A 1117 -23.24 32.18 33.74
CA HIS A 1117 -24.22 31.23 34.27
C HIS A 1117 -23.68 30.54 35.54
N LYS A 1118 -24.57 30.11 36.42
CA LYS A 1118 -24.23 29.50 37.72
C LYS A 1118 -23.59 28.11 37.58
N SER A 1119 -23.86 27.41 36.48
CA SER A 1119 -23.55 25.99 36.29
C SER A 1119 -22.33 25.72 35.40
N GLY A 1120 -21.79 26.75 34.75
CA GLY A 1120 -20.64 26.60 33.86
C GLY A 1120 -20.22 27.89 33.17
N ALA A 1121 -19.14 27.80 32.40
CA ALA A 1121 -18.59 28.92 31.65
C ALA A 1121 -19.47 29.27 30.43
N THR A 1122 -19.62 30.57 30.16
CA THR A 1122 -20.14 31.12 28.90
C THR A 1122 -19.00 31.74 28.10
N ILE A 1123 -19.13 31.90 26.77
CA ILE A 1123 -18.12 32.60 25.95
C ILE A 1123 -17.85 34.00 26.52
N ASN A 1124 -18.91 34.75 26.84
CA ASN A 1124 -18.76 36.10 27.38
C ASN A 1124 -18.00 36.09 28.71
N SER A 1125 -18.29 35.16 29.64
CA SER A 1125 -17.59 35.05 30.93
C SER A 1125 -16.10 34.71 30.84
N ILE A 1126 -15.63 34.24 29.67
CA ILE A 1126 -14.21 33.95 29.39
C ILE A 1126 -13.52 35.13 28.71
N VAL A 1127 -14.27 35.90 27.90
CA VAL A 1127 -13.77 37.03 27.10
C VAL A 1127 -13.72 38.34 27.92
N ILE A 1128 -14.53 38.46 28.96
CA ILE A 1128 -14.61 39.60 29.92
C ILE A 1128 -13.56 39.45 31.03
#